data_AF-A0AAU5TLD5-F1
#
_entry.id   AF-A0AAU5TLD5-F1
#
_cell.length_a   1.000
_cell.length_b   1.000
_cell.length_c   1.000
_cell.angle_alpha   90.00
_cell.angle_beta   90.00
_cell.angle_gamma   90.00
#
_symmetry.space_group_name_H-M   'P 1'
#
loop_
_entity.id
_entity.type
_entity.pdbx_description
1 polymer ?
#
loop_
_entity_poly.entity_id
_entity_poly.type
_entity_poly.pdbx_seq_one_letter_code
_entity_poly.pdbx_strand_id
1 'polypeptide(L)'
;MVGALAGALLASLAGTAHAVDNLPPKQPLVEDLQSGSKPCATGDDTVYVPTPPRLSAVLYDPEEDNQPSESSPLTGEFEAWWTDADGTAQRRSYTTITLSSGMRQYWTMPSDLPANTPISWHVRANDGLATSPWSDEGEGSVCSFIYDDTNPETPTISSPEYPTPDEVFWVDGVGVYGHFTVDSPSDDVVSYAYSFLGGPNGTVTAEPHGAAVTIPYLPLTAGPKYLTVRAVDRSGRSSSQARYDFNVKSGRAPVARWKLDDPVGSRSAAAEPGTPARAGSAVTFGGPAPAGTAISGTAALDGSGHGFLTPDVPVGDLRETFAVSAWVRPAETGRTMTVASQDADAGPGFTLGLRAKDSGPVWSFAIGGARVSGGAPETGEWAHLLGQYDAETGKAHLYVNGHEVGDAVAATPAEAAGAFQIGRARGTTGYRDRWHGDVGDLRVHDRVVVPDEVSELAWRKPTLLGHWSLSNATDGASPEQSDGSPLHLADGASIYHASDDSCIPEIDPDCTYVPPPLVGDGHLSLDGDSGYATAEGPVVDTGDSFTVGAVVRLADAAPAHPMTVLSQAGEHTDAFKVRYDPSTYSWQLVMPERDEAGAPEKVVSRITGADGGEGQGHQLTVVYDDATDTIKLYLDGYTSATATADLPDGWHSSGALQIGRGKVGDGWGEYLHGDVDEVQAYAGALRDKDIVSLGRETNPCLC
;
A
#
# COMPACT_ATOMS: atom_id res chain seq x y z
N MET A 1 53.31 77.11 -22.03
CA MET A 1 53.80 76.41 -23.23
C MET A 1 52.63 75.58 -23.74
N VAL A 2 51.83 76.07 -24.69
CA VAL A 2 52.02 76.05 -26.17
C VAL A 2 52.12 74.62 -26.71
N GLY A 3 51.20 74.25 -27.61
CA GLY A 3 51.44 73.21 -28.62
C GLY A 3 50.20 72.40 -29.02
N ALA A 4 49.65 72.73 -30.19
CA ALA A 4 48.61 71.97 -30.89
C ALA A 4 49.21 71.14 -32.04
N LEU A 5 48.40 70.18 -32.54
CA LEU A 5 48.44 69.49 -33.84
C LEU A 5 49.53 68.43 -34.12
N ALA A 6 49.07 67.22 -34.49
CA ALA A 6 49.37 66.61 -35.80
C ALA A 6 48.46 65.39 -36.04
N GLY A 7 47.73 65.39 -37.15
CA GLY A 7 47.07 64.19 -37.68
C GLY A 7 48.09 63.27 -38.38
N ALA A 8 47.81 61.97 -38.40
CA ALA A 8 48.50 61.01 -39.25
C ALA A 8 47.46 60.27 -40.10
N LEU A 9 47.51 60.56 -41.39
CA LEU A 9 46.77 59.92 -42.47
C LEU A 9 47.18 58.45 -42.61
N LEU A 10 46.17 57.62 -42.93
CA LEU A 10 46.31 56.25 -43.41
C LEU A 10 47.24 56.15 -44.62
N ALA A 11 48.10 55.14 -44.62
CA ALA A 11 48.62 54.51 -45.83
C ALA A 11 48.14 53.06 -45.86
N SER A 12 47.19 52.81 -46.76
CA SER A 12 46.64 51.51 -47.11
C SER A 12 47.69 50.63 -47.79
N LEU A 13 48.05 49.51 -47.16
CA LEU A 13 48.51 48.33 -47.90
C LEU A 13 47.26 47.51 -48.24
N ALA A 14 46.97 47.41 -49.53
CA ALA A 14 45.94 46.52 -50.05
C ALA A 14 46.37 45.07 -49.79
N GLY A 15 45.85 44.47 -48.72
CA GLY A 15 45.70 43.03 -48.64
C GLY A 15 44.55 42.65 -49.57
N THR A 16 44.85 41.91 -50.62
CA THR A 16 43.83 41.18 -51.36
C THR A 16 43.18 40.19 -50.40
N ALA A 17 41.99 40.51 -49.92
CA ALA A 17 41.13 39.53 -49.28
C ALA A 17 40.79 38.49 -50.36
N HIS A 18 41.29 37.27 -50.19
CA HIS A 18 40.73 36.13 -50.89
C HIS A 18 39.28 35.99 -50.41
N ALA A 19 38.33 35.94 -51.34
CA ALA A 19 37.00 35.43 -51.03
C ALA A 19 37.20 34.04 -50.41
N VAL A 20 36.66 33.83 -49.21
CA VAL A 20 36.62 32.50 -48.62
C VAL A 20 35.68 31.68 -49.51
N ASP A 21 36.19 30.57 -50.05
CA ASP A 21 35.40 29.64 -50.84
C ASP A 21 34.45 28.89 -49.90
N ASN A 22 33.14 28.97 -50.17
CA ASN A 22 32.08 28.29 -49.43
C ASN A 22 32.44 26.84 -49.08
N LEU A 23 32.62 26.54 -47.78
CA LEU A 23 32.76 25.18 -47.29
C LEU A 23 31.44 24.41 -47.44
N PRO A 24 31.43 23.21 -48.04
CA PRO A 24 30.20 22.45 -48.17
C PRO A 24 29.62 22.08 -46.79
N PRO A 25 28.29 21.93 -46.68
CA PRO A 25 27.65 21.47 -45.46
C PRO A 25 28.21 20.13 -44.98
N LYS A 26 28.15 19.88 -43.67
CA LYS A 26 28.60 18.60 -43.10
C LYS A 26 27.68 17.46 -43.55
N GLN A 27 28.26 16.29 -43.76
CA GLN A 27 27.50 15.07 -43.98
C GLN A 27 26.57 14.81 -42.77
N PRO A 28 25.28 14.49 -42.99
CA PRO A 28 24.35 14.19 -41.89
C PRO A 28 24.77 12.93 -41.12
N LEU A 29 24.69 12.97 -39.79
CA LEU A 29 25.09 11.87 -38.92
C LEU A 29 23.94 10.90 -38.68
N VAL A 30 24.15 9.59 -38.86
CA VAL A 30 23.13 8.53 -38.68
C VAL A 30 22.39 8.63 -37.34
N GLU A 31 23.08 9.00 -36.26
CA GLU A 31 22.51 9.18 -34.92
C GLU A 31 21.50 10.34 -34.80
N ASP A 32 21.55 11.31 -35.73
CA ASP A 32 20.62 12.44 -35.81
C ASP A 32 19.37 12.13 -36.66
N LEU A 33 19.34 10.98 -37.34
CA LEU A 33 18.27 10.57 -38.26
C LEU A 33 17.20 9.76 -37.52
N GLN A 34 15.93 10.03 -37.82
CA GLN A 34 14.78 9.32 -37.23
C GLN A 34 13.68 9.02 -38.25
N SER A 35 13.09 7.82 -38.15
CA SER A 35 11.87 7.41 -38.83
C SER A 35 10.68 7.52 -37.85
N GLY A 36 10.00 8.67 -37.85
CA GLY A 36 9.01 8.99 -36.81
C GLY A 36 9.74 9.33 -35.50
N SER A 37 9.44 8.61 -34.42
CA SER A 37 10.16 8.71 -33.14
C SER A 37 11.26 7.65 -32.98
N LYS A 38 11.42 6.73 -33.93
CA LYS A 38 12.40 5.65 -33.87
C LYS A 38 13.74 6.10 -34.49
N PRO A 39 14.90 5.79 -33.87
CA PRO A 39 16.21 6.05 -34.47
C PRO A 39 16.36 5.42 -35.86
N CYS A 40 17.31 5.94 -36.65
CA CYS A 40 17.68 5.32 -37.91
C CYS A 40 18.06 3.85 -37.71
N ALA A 41 17.39 3.00 -38.47
CA ALA A 41 17.59 1.55 -38.48
C ALA A 41 18.45 1.19 -39.69
N THR A 42 19.49 0.39 -39.51
CA THR A 42 20.52 0.15 -40.55
C THR A 42 20.75 -1.35 -40.76
N GLY A 43 21.02 -1.75 -42.00
CA GLY A 43 21.27 -3.17 -42.32
C GLY A 43 20.00 -4.01 -42.16
N ASP A 44 20.10 -5.14 -41.45
CA ASP A 44 18.98 -6.06 -41.23
C ASP A 44 18.02 -5.59 -40.12
N ASP A 45 18.44 -4.62 -39.29
CA ASP A 45 17.63 -4.05 -38.22
C ASP A 45 16.66 -3.01 -38.78
N THR A 46 15.52 -3.43 -39.33
CA THR A 46 14.50 -2.52 -39.87
C THR A 46 13.44 -2.19 -38.82
N VAL A 47 13.16 -0.89 -38.62
CA VAL A 47 12.10 -0.46 -37.69
C VAL A 47 10.71 -0.52 -38.32
N TYR A 48 9.72 -0.97 -37.55
CA TYR A 48 8.32 -0.94 -37.96
C TYR A 48 7.63 0.32 -37.45
N VAL A 49 6.78 0.95 -38.26
CA VAL A 49 6.04 2.16 -37.90
C VAL A 49 4.55 2.00 -38.22
N PRO A 50 3.66 2.47 -37.35
CA PRO A 50 2.22 2.19 -37.44
C PRO A 50 1.48 3.11 -38.44
N THR A 51 2.16 4.17 -38.88
CA THR A 51 1.69 5.17 -39.82
C THR A 51 2.86 5.61 -40.70
N PRO A 52 2.61 6.17 -41.90
CA PRO A 52 3.64 6.80 -42.72
C PRO A 52 4.45 7.79 -41.87
N PRO A 53 5.76 7.57 -41.68
CA PRO A 53 6.52 8.30 -40.67
C PRO A 53 6.84 9.71 -41.15
N ARG A 54 7.12 10.58 -40.19
CA ARG A 54 7.85 11.82 -40.45
C ARG A 54 9.34 11.52 -40.35
N LEU A 55 10.03 11.49 -41.47
CA LEU A 55 11.49 11.36 -41.51
C LEU A 55 12.09 12.66 -41.00
N SER A 56 13.15 12.58 -40.21
CA SER A 56 13.83 13.77 -39.70
C SER A 56 15.33 13.61 -39.62
N ALA A 57 16.04 14.74 -39.72
CA ALA A 57 17.48 14.82 -39.57
C ALA A 57 17.87 16.20 -38.99
N VAL A 58 18.94 16.24 -38.20
CA VAL A 58 19.61 17.50 -37.83
C VAL A 58 20.75 17.72 -38.81
N LEU A 59 20.75 18.88 -39.47
CA LEU A 59 21.72 19.20 -40.52
C LEU A 59 22.61 20.35 -40.06
N TYR A 60 23.88 20.29 -40.43
CA TYR A 60 24.89 21.25 -39.97
C TYR A 60 25.68 21.83 -41.14
N ASP A 61 25.83 23.14 -41.13
CA ASP A 61 26.76 23.89 -41.95
C ASP A 61 28.01 24.20 -41.12
N PRO A 62 29.25 24.01 -41.60
CA PRO A 62 30.43 24.53 -40.92
C PRO A 62 30.35 26.07 -40.83
N GLU A 63 30.79 26.64 -39.70
CA GLU A 63 30.84 28.09 -39.52
C GLU A 63 31.92 28.70 -40.44
N GLU A 64 31.50 29.52 -41.41
CA GLU A 64 32.38 30.50 -42.07
C GLU A 64 32.33 31.82 -41.30
N ASP A 65 33.41 32.10 -40.56
CA ASP A 65 33.72 33.39 -39.92
C ASP A 65 32.60 34.04 -39.07
N ASN A 66 32.49 33.58 -37.81
CA ASN A 66 31.87 34.22 -36.64
C ASN A 66 31.33 35.67 -36.79
N GLN A 67 30.18 35.85 -37.43
CA GLN A 67 29.23 36.90 -37.05
C GLN A 67 28.06 36.29 -36.28
N PRO A 68 27.83 36.67 -35.00
CA PRO A 68 26.76 36.12 -34.16
C PRO A 68 25.32 36.30 -34.70
N SER A 69 25.16 37.00 -35.82
CA SER A 69 23.87 37.35 -36.43
C SER A 69 23.61 36.68 -37.78
N GLU A 70 24.56 35.90 -38.33
CA GLU A 70 24.35 35.23 -39.61
C GLU A 70 23.77 33.83 -39.38
N SER A 71 22.52 33.64 -39.80
CA SER A 71 21.92 32.30 -39.84
C SER A 71 22.48 31.57 -41.05
N SER A 72 23.26 30.50 -40.86
CA SER A 72 23.66 29.58 -41.95
C SER A 72 22.42 28.84 -42.47
N PRO A 73 21.88 29.23 -43.65
CA PRO A 73 20.62 28.71 -44.15
C PRO A 73 20.86 27.38 -44.86
N LEU A 74 20.15 26.35 -44.44
CA LEU A 74 20.27 24.99 -44.98
C LEU A 74 18.92 24.45 -45.42
N THR A 75 18.91 23.76 -46.55
CA THR A 75 17.85 22.83 -46.93
C THR A 75 18.35 21.40 -46.79
N GLY A 76 17.42 20.49 -46.54
CA GLY A 76 17.64 19.05 -46.49
C GLY A 76 17.01 18.44 -47.72
N GLU A 77 17.83 17.76 -48.51
CA GLU A 77 17.35 16.95 -49.64
C GLU A 77 17.23 15.52 -49.15
N PHE A 78 15.99 15.03 -49.04
CA PHE A 78 15.68 13.67 -48.67
C PHE A 78 15.37 12.86 -49.92
N GLU A 79 15.77 11.60 -49.92
CA GLU A 79 15.40 10.60 -50.92
C GLU A 79 14.96 9.32 -50.21
N ALA A 80 13.84 8.74 -50.65
CA ALA A 80 13.34 7.47 -50.18
C ALA A 80 13.00 6.56 -51.36
N TRP A 81 13.26 5.26 -51.23
CA TRP A 81 13.04 4.27 -52.28
C TRP A 81 12.60 2.92 -51.71
N TRP A 82 11.89 2.18 -52.55
CA TRP A 82 11.41 0.82 -52.26
C TRP A 82 11.21 0.07 -53.57
N THR A 83 10.97 -1.24 -53.49
CA THR A 83 10.53 -2.04 -54.63
C THR A 83 9.05 -2.33 -54.47
N ASP A 84 8.22 -2.01 -55.46
CA ASP A 84 6.79 -2.31 -55.41
C ASP A 84 6.48 -3.79 -55.66
N ALA A 85 5.20 -4.16 -55.55
CA ALA A 85 4.74 -5.54 -55.69
C ALA A 85 5.02 -6.15 -57.07
N ASP A 86 5.18 -5.32 -58.11
CA ASP A 86 5.52 -5.75 -59.48
C ASP A 86 7.05 -5.88 -59.68
N GLY A 87 7.84 -5.64 -58.64
CA GLY A 87 9.31 -5.68 -58.70
C GLY A 87 9.92 -4.40 -59.27
N THR A 88 9.16 -3.31 -59.40
CA THR A 88 9.64 -2.05 -59.95
C THR A 88 10.18 -1.15 -58.83
N ALA A 89 11.39 -0.60 -59.04
CA ALA A 89 11.98 0.35 -58.11
C ALA A 89 11.23 1.69 -58.16
N GLN A 90 10.72 2.11 -57.01
CA GLN A 90 10.10 3.41 -56.80
C GLN A 90 11.06 4.31 -56.04
N ARG A 91 11.08 5.60 -56.37
CA ARG A 91 11.88 6.61 -55.67
C ARG A 91 11.10 7.92 -55.55
N ARG A 92 11.21 8.54 -54.37
CA ARG A 92 10.61 9.83 -54.02
C ARG A 92 11.73 10.72 -53.48
N SER A 93 11.67 12.01 -53.80
CA SER A 93 12.58 13.01 -53.26
C SER A 93 11.78 14.16 -52.66
N TYR A 94 12.32 14.81 -51.64
CA TYR A 94 11.73 15.99 -51.02
C TYR A 94 12.82 16.93 -50.53
N THR A 95 12.71 18.21 -50.89
CA THR A 95 13.56 19.28 -50.37
C THR A 95 12.76 20.06 -49.34
N THR A 96 13.32 20.20 -48.15
CA THR A 96 12.70 20.94 -47.05
C THR A 96 12.71 22.45 -47.31
N ILE A 97 11.95 23.19 -46.49
CA ILE A 97 12.13 24.64 -46.38
C ILE A 97 13.51 24.97 -45.81
N THR A 98 14.04 26.14 -46.13
CA THR A 98 15.30 26.64 -45.58
C THR A 98 15.17 26.88 -44.07
N LEU A 99 16.03 26.26 -43.29
CA LEU A 99 16.14 26.39 -41.83
C LEU A 99 17.58 26.69 -41.44
N SER A 100 17.80 27.21 -40.23
CA SER A 100 19.16 27.45 -39.74
C SER A 100 19.88 26.13 -39.40
N SER A 101 21.21 26.13 -39.55
CA SER A 101 22.10 25.07 -39.07
C SER A 101 21.76 24.63 -37.63
N GLY A 102 21.75 23.31 -37.39
CA GLY A 102 21.39 22.70 -36.11
C GLY A 102 19.87 22.54 -35.86
N MET A 103 19.00 23.08 -36.73
CA MET A 103 17.57 22.85 -36.63
C MET A 103 17.18 21.50 -37.26
N ARG A 104 16.30 20.76 -36.58
CA ARG A 104 15.76 19.50 -37.09
C ARG A 104 14.83 19.77 -38.28
N GLN A 105 15.14 19.11 -39.38
CA GLN A 105 14.39 19.18 -40.61
C GLN A 105 13.53 17.94 -40.79
N TYR A 106 12.45 18.05 -41.56
CA TYR A 106 11.45 17.00 -41.62
C TYR A 106 10.88 16.78 -43.02
N TRP A 107 10.63 15.52 -43.35
CA TRP A 107 9.80 15.10 -44.47
C TRP A 107 8.67 14.21 -43.97
N THR A 108 7.42 14.68 -44.06
CA THR A 108 6.25 13.82 -43.82
C THR A 108 6.04 12.93 -45.03
N MET A 109 6.17 11.63 -44.85
CA MET A 109 5.99 10.68 -45.95
C MET A 109 4.52 10.69 -46.43
N PRO A 110 4.30 10.53 -47.75
CA PRO A 110 2.96 10.40 -48.32
C PRO A 110 2.13 9.26 -47.70
N SER A 111 0.81 9.34 -47.79
CA SER A 111 -0.08 8.29 -47.28
C SER A 111 -0.21 7.07 -48.21
N ASP A 112 0.35 7.13 -49.42
CA ASP A 112 0.30 6.07 -50.45
C ASP A 112 1.49 5.10 -50.38
N LEU A 113 2.24 5.08 -49.27
CA LEU A 113 3.34 4.14 -49.08
C LEU A 113 2.83 2.69 -49.07
N PRO A 114 3.56 1.74 -49.70
CA PRO A 114 3.20 0.35 -49.61
C PRO A 114 3.43 -0.17 -48.18
N ALA A 115 2.41 -0.83 -47.63
CA ALA A 115 2.54 -1.53 -46.36
C ALA A 115 3.47 -2.75 -46.51
N ASN A 116 4.06 -3.20 -45.40
CA ASN A 116 4.88 -4.40 -45.29
C ASN A 116 6.06 -4.48 -46.28
N THR A 117 6.50 -3.33 -46.78
CA THR A 117 7.60 -3.20 -47.73
C THR A 117 8.73 -2.41 -47.08
N PRO A 118 9.99 -2.90 -47.09
CA PRO A 118 11.12 -2.12 -46.62
C PRO A 118 11.31 -0.87 -47.47
N ILE A 119 11.22 0.31 -46.83
CA ILE A 119 11.46 1.61 -47.44
C ILE A 119 12.79 2.11 -46.89
N SER A 120 13.73 2.31 -47.80
CA SER A 120 15.04 2.87 -47.51
C SER A 120 15.04 4.37 -47.76
N TRP A 121 15.80 5.13 -46.98
CA TRP A 121 15.94 6.56 -47.17
C TRP A 121 17.29 7.09 -46.70
N HIS A 122 17.66 8.23 -47.27
CA HIS A 122 18.84 9.01 -46.89
C HIS A 122 18.56 10.50 -47.05
N VAL A 123 19.47 11.32 -46.53
CA VAL A 123 19.38 12.79 -46.59
C VAL A 123 20.75 13.40 -46.81
N ARG A 124 20.81 14.56 -47.46
CA ARG A 124 21.98 15.43 -47.53
C ARG A 124 21.62 16.88 -47.27
N ALA A 125 22.59 17.68 -46.84
CA ALA A 125 22.42 19.11 -46.61
C ALA A 125 22.83 19.92 -47.85
N ASN A 126 22.12 21.03 -48.11
CA ASN A 126 22.36 21.95 -49.22
C ASN A 126 22.19 23.40 -48.73
N ASP A 127 23.25 24.21 -48.83
CA ASP A 127 23.31 25.63 -48.43
C ASP A 127 22.95 26.61 -49.58
N GLY A 128 22.66 26.09 -50.77
CA GLY A 128 22.39 26.84 -52.00
C GLY A 128 23.62 27.04 -52.91
N LEU A 129 24.83 26.76 -52.42
CA LEU A 129 26.11 26.87 -53.13
C LEU A 129 26.80 25.50 -53.29
N ALA A 130 26.66 24.62 -52.31
CA ALA A 130 27.23 23.29 -52.25
C ALA A 130 26.30 22.29 -51.53
N THR A 131 26.55 21.01 -51.76
CA THR A 131 25.84 19.91 -51.11
C THR A 131 26.82 19.04 -50.33
N SER A 132 26.40 18.55 -49.16
CA SER A 132 27.12 17.49 -48.46
C SER A 132 27.05 16.16 -49.23
N PRO A 133 27.91 15.17 -48.91
CA PRO A 133 27.64 13.77 -49.21
C PRO A 133 26.29 13.32 -48.63
N TRP A 134 25.70 12.27 -49.18
CA TRP A 134 24.51 11.64 -48.60
C TRP A 134 24.82 10.95 -47.26
N SER A 135 23.82 10.85 -46.38
CA SER A 135 23.97 10.23 -45.05
C SER A 135 24.41 8.76 -45.06
N ASP A 136 24.36 8.09 -46.21
CA ASP A 136 24.76 6.70 -46.42
C ASP A 136 26.12 6.54 -47.12
N GLU A 137 26.78 7.62 -47.52
CA GLU A 137 28.11 7.57 -48.13
C GLU A 137 29.22 7.40 -47.08
N GLY A 138 30.36 6.83 -47.47
CA GLY A 138 31.54 6.71 -46.61
C GLY A 138 31.29 5.83 -45.38
N GLU A 139 31.41 6.41 -44.19
CA GLU A 139 31.11 5.75 -42.90
C GLU A 139 29.62 5.83 -42.50
N GLY A 140 28.78 6.43 -43.35
CA GLY A 140 27.34 6.55 -43.17
C GLY A 140 26.57 5.23 -43.34
N SER A 141 25.24 5.29 -43.22
CA SER A 141 24.37 4.14 -43.47
C SER A 141 23.00 4.56 -44.00
N VAL A 142 22.40 3.67 -44.79
CA VAL A 142 21.02 3.83 -45.27
C VAL A 142 20.07 3.55 -44.11
N CYS A 143 19.15 4.46 -43.84
CA CYS A 143 18.08 4.24 -42.89
C CYS A 143 16.94 3.45 -43.55
N SER A 144 16.34 2.51 -42.83
CA SER A 144 15.18 1.76 -43.32
C SER A 144 14.01 1.79 -42.33
N PHE A 145 12.80 1.65 -42.83
CA PHE A 145 11.61 1.37 -42.04
C PHE A 145 10.61 0.50 -42.84
N ILE A 146 9.69 -0.16 -42.13
CA ILE A 146 8.52 -0.82 -42.70
C ILE A 146 7.28 -0.14 -42.15
N TYR A 147 6.43 0.35 -43.04
CA TYR A 147 5.10 0.81 -42.66
C TYR A 147 4.17 -0.39 -42.49
N ASP A 148 3.61 -0.52 -41.30
CA ASP A 148 2.61 -1.53 -40.98
C ASP A 148 1.25 -0.86 -40.80
N ASP A 149 0.30 -1.24 -41.63
CA ASP A 149 -1.05 -0.69 -41.66
C ASP A 149 -2.11 -1.63 -41.05
N THR A 150 -1.69 -2.83 -40.63
CA THR A 150 -2.57 -3.89 -40.17
C THR A 150 -2.55 -3.92 -38.64
N ASN A 151 -3.72 -3.93 -38.01
CA ASN A 151 -3.77 -4.19 -36.57
C ASN A 151 -3.70 -5.70 -36.34
N PRO A 152 -3.10 -6.16 -35.22
CA PRO A 152 -3.19 -7.55 -34.83
C PRO A 152 -4.65 -7.96 -34.63
N GLU A 153 -4.93 -9.22 -34.90
CA GLU A 153 -6.24 -9.80 -34.61
C GLU A 153 -6.49 -9.86 -33.10
N THR A 154 -7.77 -9.92 -32.71
CA THR A 154 -8.14 -9.99 -31.30
C THR A 154 -7.61 -11.30 -30.71
N PRO A 155 -6.85 -11.27 -29.60
CA PRO A 155 -6.36 -12.50 -29.00
C PRO A 155 -7.50 -13.32 -28.38
N THR A 156 -7.27 -14.62 -28.25
CA THR A 156 -8.13 -15.53 -27.50
C THR A 156 -7.59 -15.68 -26.08
N ILE A 157 -8.48 -15.94 -25.12
CA ILE A 157 -8.14 -16.12 -23.71
C ILE A 157 -8.81 -17.41 -23.23
N SER A 158 -8.08 -18.24 -22.49
CA SER A 158 -8.63 -19.42 -21.83
C SER A 158 -7.98 -19.64 -20.46
N SER A 159 -8.71 -20.20 -19.50
CA SER A 159 -8.17 -20.66 -18.22
C SER A 159 -8.85 -21.98 -17.84
N PRO A 160 -8.09 -23.03 -17.48
CA PRO A 160 -8.67 -24.27 -17.00
C PRO A 160 -9.21 -24.16 -15.56
N GLU A 161 -8.62 -23.31 -14.71
CA GLU A 161 -9.05 -23.11 -13.32
C GLU A 161 -10.28 -22.19 -13.22
N TYR A 162 -10.38 -21.20 -14.11
CA TYR A 162 -11.45 -20.22 -14.15
C TYR A 162 -12.17 -20.22 -15.50
N PRO A 163 -12.97 -21.27 -15.80
CA PRO A 163 -13.82 -21.30 -16.99
C PRO A 163 -14.84 -20.16 -16.99
N THR A 164 -15.44 -19.92 -18.16
CA THR A 164 -16.41 -18.83 -18.31
C THR A 164 -17.70 -19.08 -17.52
N PRO A 165 -18.45 -18.04 -17.11
CA PRO A 165 -19.69 -18.19 -16.36
C PRO A 165 -20.78 -19.03 -17.06
N ASP A 166 -20.73 -19.12 -18.39
CA ASP A 166 -21.62 -19.96 -19.19
C ASP A 166 -21.28 -21.46 -19.06
N GLU A 167 -20.02 -21.79 -18.76
CA GLU A 167 -19.53 -23.15 -18.54
C GLU A 167 -19.65 -23.56 -17.07
N VAL A 168 -19.15 -22.71 -16.15
CA VAL A 168 -19.24 -22.92 -14.70
C VAL A 168 -19.53 -21.58 -14.01
N PHE A 169 -20.69 -21.50 -13.37
CA PHE A 169 -21.17 -20.22 -12.85
C PHE A 169 -20.36 -19.65 -11.69
N TRP A 170 -19.74 -20.47 -10.82
CA TRP A 170 -18.83 -20.03 -9.75
C TRP A 170 -17.78 -21.09 -9.45
N VAL A 171 -16.51 -20.70 -9.45
CA VAL A 171 -15.39 -21.57 -9.04
C VAL A 171 -14.79 -21.09 -7.72
N ASP A 172 -14.24 -22.03 -6.96
CA ASP A 172 -13.49 -21.71 -5.75
C ASP A 172 -12.23 -20.95 -6.18
N GLY A 173 -11.96 -19.77 -5.61
CA GLY A 173 -10.88 -18.97 -6.20
C GLY A 173 -10.24 -17.85 -5.41
N VAL A 174 -10.81 -17.35 -4.32
CA VAL A 174 -10.02 -16.45 -3.46
C VAL A 174 -8.85 -17.24 -2.87
N GLY A 175 -7.63 -16.76 -3.12
CA GLY A 175 -6.40 -17.40 -2.65
C GLY A 175 -5.92 -18.60 -3.48
N VAL A 176 -6.54 -18.88 -4.63
CA VAL A 176 -6.12 -19.95 -5.56
C VAL A 176 -5.67 -19.29 -6.86
N TYR A 177 -4.54 -19.71 -7.44
CA TYR A 177 -4.08 -19.14 -8.71
C TYR A 177 -4.91 -19.64 -9.89
N GLY A 178 -5.14 -18.74 -10.85
CA GLY A 178 -5.65 -19.05 -12.17
C GLY A 178 -4.64 -18.71 -13.25
N HIS A 179 -4.52 -19.60 -14.23
CA HIS A 179 -3.56 -19.45 -15.32
C HIS A 179 -4.30 -19.13 -16.61
N PHE A 180 -4.21 -17.86 -17.04
CA PHE A 180 -4.90 -17.36 -18.23
C PHE A 180 -3.96 -17.42 -19.42
N THR A 181 -4.19 -18.38 -20.32
CA THR A 181 -3.45 -18.48 -21.58
C THR A 181 -4.07 -17.53 -22.60
N VAL A 182 -3.25 -16.60 -23.07
CA VAL A 182 -3.56 -15.64 -24.12
C VAL A 182 -2.81 -16.05 -25.37
N ASP A 183 -3.53 -16.17 -26.48
CA ASP A 183 -2.96 -16.57 -27.77
C ASP A 183 -3.48 -15.65 -28.88
N SER A 184 -2.58 -15.17 -29.74
CA SER A 184 -2.94 -14.31 -30.87
C SER A 184 -2.92 -15.09 -32.18
N PRO A 185 -3.93 -14.89 -33.05
CA PRO A 185 -3.83 -15.35 -34.43
C PRO A 185 -2.75 -14.65 -35.26
N SER A 186 -2.19 -13.53 -34.77
CA SER A 186 -1.20 -12.72 -35.49
C SER A 186 0.24 -13.05 -35.06
N ASP A 187 1.07 -13.46 -36.03
CA ASP A 187 2.44 -13.93 -35.80
C ASP A 187 3.46 -12.82 -35.42
N ASP A 188 3.07 -11.55 -35.55
CA ASP A 188 3.94 -10.39 -35.36
C ASP A 188 3.72 -9.65 -34.04
N VAL A 189 2.88 -10.21 -33.17
CA VAL A 189 2.63 -9.72 -31.81
C VAL A 189 3.90 -9.86 -30.98
N VAL A 190 4.32 -8.76 -30.37
CA VAL A 190 5.51 -8.71 -29.51
C VAL A 190 5.14 -8.66 -28.03
N SER A 191 3.92 -8.23 -27.69
CA SER A 191 3.45 -8.24 -26.31
C SER A 191 1.93 -8.23 -26.18
N TYR A 192 1.45 -8.57 -25.00
CA TYR A 192 0.06 -8.48 -24.61
C TYR A 192 -0.10 -7.51 -23.45
N ALA A 193 -0.87 -6.45 -23.65
CA ALA A 193 -1.26 -5.53 -22.58
C ALA A 193 -2.53 -6.04 -21.90
N TYR A 194 -2.49 -6.24 -20.58
CA TYR A 194 -3.57 -6.87 -19.84
C TYR A 194 -4.01 -6.08 -18.59
N SER A 195 -5.25 -6.29 -18.15
CA SER A 195 -5.79 -5.75 -16.89
C SER A 195 -6.87 -6.65 -16.30
N PHE A 196 -6.76 -6.94 -15.01
CA PHE A 196 -7.81 -7.60 -14.22
C PHE A 196 -8.69 -6.58 -13.47
N LEU A 197 -9.99 -6.85 -13.31
CA LEU A 197 -10.89 -6.00 -12.53
C LEU A 197 -10.46 -5.92 -11.06
N GLY A 198 -10.12 -4.71 -10.61
CA GLY A 198 -9.67 -4.47 -9.22
C GLY A 198 -8.39 -5.23 -8.87
N GLY A 199 -7.58 -5.56 -9.88
CA GLY A 199 -6.38 -6.38 -9.75
C GLY A 199 -5.21 -5.82 -10.57
N PRO A 200 -4.19 -6.65 -10.83
CA PRO A 200 -3.00 -6.22 -11.54
C PRO A 200 -3.29 -5.88 -13.01
N ASN A 201 -2.51 -4.96 -13.55
CA ASN A 201 -2.43 -4.64 -14.97
C ASN A 201 -0.96 -4.56 -15.37
N GLY A 202 -0.67 -4.79 -16.64
CA GLY A 202 0.71 -4.83 -17.11
C GLY A 202 0.84 -5.20 -18.57
N THR A 203 2.07 -5.54 -18.96
CA THR A 203 2.39 -6.02 -20.30
C THR A 203 3.29 -7.24 -20.16
N VAL A 204 3.00 -8.30 -20.93
CA VAL A 204 3.80 -9.51 -21.00
C VAL A 204 4.33 -9.68 -22.42
N THR A 205 5.62 -9.97 -22.55
CA THR A 205 6.26 -10.17 -23.86
C THR A 205 5.85 -11.50 -24.47
N ALA A 206 5.59 -11.50 -25.77
CA ALA A 206 5.41 -12.70 -26.58
C ALA A 206 6.75 -13.08 -27.23
N GLU A 207 7.43 -14.08 -26.66
CA GLU A 207 8.72 -14.57 -27.16
C GLU A 207 8.65 -16.08 -27.47
N PRO A 208 8.88 -16.50 -28.74
CA PRO A 208 9.05 -15.66 -29.95
C PRO A 208 7.80 -14.84 -30.29
N HIS A 209 7.88 -13.91 -31.25
CA HIS A 209 6.71 -13.12 -31.67
C HIS A 209 5.53 -14.03 -32.04
N GLY A 210 4.31 -13.60 -31.69
CA GLY A 210 3.09 -14.38 -31.87
C GLY A 210 2.90 -15.52 -30.86
N ALA A 211 3.86 -15.78 -29.97
CA ALA A 211 3.72 -16.85 -28.98
C ALA A 211 2.55 -16.60 -28.02
N ALA A 212 1.88 -17.70 -27.64
CA ALA A 212 0.95 -17.70 -26.53
C ALA A 212 1.70 -17.43 -25.21
N VAL A 213 1.05 -16.70 -24.30
CA VAL A 213 1.58 -16.38 -22.97
C VAL A 213 0.60 -16.82 -21.90
N THR A 214 1.10 -17.23 -20.75
CA THR A 214 0.27 -17.55 -19.59
C THR A 214 0.44 -16.46 -18.55
N ILE A 215 -0.68 -15.87 -18.11
CA ILE A 215 -0.71 -14.83 -17.09
C ILE A 215 -1.30 -15.45 -15.81
N PRO A 216 -0.50 -15.65 -14.75
CA PRO A 216 -1.02 -16.09 -13.46
C PRO A 216 -1.78 -14.96 -12.78
N TYR A 217 -2.88 -15.29 -12.11
CA TYR A 217 -3.68 -14.34 -11.34
C TYR A 217 -4.17 -14.97 -10.05
N LEU A 218 -3.95 -14.28 -8.94
CA LEU A 218 -4.46 -14.64 -7.63
C LEU A 218 -5.65 -13.74 -7.27
N PRO A 219 -6.90 -14.25 -7.28
CA PRO A 219 -8.03 -13.47 -6.83
C PRO A 219 -7.94 -13.17 -5.34
N LEU A 220 -7.99 -11.88 -4.98
CA LEU A 220 -7.99 -11.43 -3.59
C LEU A 220 -9.40 -11.27 -3.02
N THR A 221 -10.40 -11.11 -3.89
CA THR A 221 -11.80 -10.92 -3.48
C THR A 221 -12.74 -11.76 -4.32
N ALA A 222 -13.85 -12.18 -3.70
CA ALA A 222 -14.92 -12.91 -4.36
C ALA A 222 -15.75 -11.99 -5.26
N GLY A 223 -16.56 -12.59 -6.12
CA GLY A 223 -17.46 -11.89 -7.03
C GLY A 223 -17.13 -12.11 -8.51
N PRO A 224 -17.90 -11.47 -9.41
CA PRO A 224 -17.59 -11.43 -10.83
C PRO A 224 -16.26 -10.69 -11.06
N LYS A 225 -15.43 -11.27 -11.93
CA LYS A 225 -14.13 -10.76 -12.34
C LYS A 225 -14.05 -10.77 -13.86
N TYR A 226 -13.11 -10.00 -14.39
CA TYR A 226 -12.76 -10.10 -15.80
C TYR A 226 -11.29 -9.78 -16.02
N LEU A 227 -10.72 -10.41 -17.04
CA LEU A 227 -9.44 -10.09 -17.66
C LEU A 227 -9.72 -9.40 -19.00
N THR A 228 -9.06 -8.28 -19.25
CA THR A 228 -9.02 -7.67 -20.58
C THR A 228 -7.62 -7.73 -21.16
N VAL A 229 -7.50 -8.01 -22.46
CA VAL A 229 -6.21 -8.11 -23.13
C VAL A 229 -6.26 -7.45 -24.51
N ARG A 230 -5.16 -6.80 -24.90
CA ARG A 230 -4.88 -6.37 -26.28
C ARG A 230 -3.54 -6.94 -26.70
N ALA A 231 -3.47 -7.48 -27.91
CA ALA A 231 -2.21 -7.83 -28.55
C ALA A 231 -1.57 -6.56 -29.13
N VAL A 232 -0.25 -6.43 -29.02
CA VAL A 232 0.55 -5.30 -29.52
C VAL A 232 1.63 -5.85 -30.44
N ASP A 233 1.69 -5.36 -31.69
CA ASP A 233 2.73 -5.75 -32.64
C ASP A 233 4.00 -4.90 -32.51
N ARG A 234 5.01 -5.28 -33.31
CA ARG A 234 6.31 -4.60 -33.41
C ARG A 234 6.25 -3.15 -33.91
N SER A 235 5.18 -2.76 -34.61
CA SER A 235 4.94 -1.39 -35.05
C SER A 235 4.31 -0.53 -33.93
N GLY A 236 3.77 -1.18 -32.90
CA GLY A 236 3.09 -0.57 -31.77
C GLY A 236 1.58 -0.43 -31.96
N ARG A 237 1.01 -1.04 -33.00
CA ARG A 237 -0.46 -1.06 -33.16
C ARG A 237 -1.04 -2.10 -32.22
N SER A 238 -2.33 -1.95 -31.93
CA SER A 238 -3.02 -2.82 -30.97
C SER A 238 -4.28 -3.42 -31.56
N SER A 239 -4.57 -4.66 -31.19
CA SER A 239 -5.84 -5.31 -31.49
C SER A 239 -7.02 -4.60 -30.81
N SER A 240 -8.24 -4.97 -31.20
CA SER A 240 -9.40 -4.79 -30.32
C SER A 240 -9.21 -5.57 -29.01
N GLN A 241 -9.90 -5.11 -27.96
CA GLN A 241 -9.80 -5.70 -26.63
C GLN A 241 -10.57 -7.02 -26.57
N ALA A 242 -9.86 -8.09 -26.20
CA ALA A 242 -10.47 -9.32 -25.73
C ALA A 242 -10.90 -9.15 -24.27
N ARG A 243 -12.07 -9.68 -23.92
CA ARG A 243 -12.57 -9.72 -22.54
C ARG A 243 -12.90 -11.15 -22.17
N TYR A 244 -12.44 -11.57 -21.01
CA TYR A 244 -12.68 -12.89 -20.44
C TYR A 244 -13.28 -12.72 -19.04
N ASP A 245 -14.57 -13.00 -18.90
CA ASP A 245 -15.30 -12.93 -17.64
C ASP A 245 -15.19 -14.27 -16.90
N PHE A 246 -15.11 -14.24 -15.57
CA PHE A 246 -15.08 -15.41 -14.69
C PHE A 246 -15.60 -15.05 -13.29
N ASN A 247 -16.08 -16.04 -12.54
CA ASN A 247 -16.73 -15.81 -11.24
C ASN A 247 -16.02 -16.55 -10.11
N VAL A 248 -15.68 -15.81 -9.05
CA VAL A 248 -14.81 -16.28 -7.96
C VAL A 248 -15.59 -16.39 -6.64
N LYS A 249 -15.66 -17.59 -6.03
CA LYS A 249 -16.21 -17.75 -4.67
C LYS A 249 -15.25 -17.24 -3.61
N SER A 250 -15.78 -17.03 -2.40
CA SER A 250 -14.99 -16.86 -1.18
C SER A 250 -13.96 -17.97 -1.00
N GLY A 251 -12.93 -17.69 -0.20
CA GLY A 251 -11.85 -18.64 0.07
C GLY A 251 -12.40 -19.94 0.65
N ARG A 252 -11.85 -21.07 0.20
CA ARG A 252 -12.21 -22.40 0.72
C ARG A 252 -11.89 -22.48 2.22
N ALA A 253 -12.73 -23.17 2.98
CA ALA A 253 -12.51 -23.46 4.40
C ALA A 253 -11.18 -24.24 4.60
N PRO A 254 -10.57 -24.19 5.80
CA PRO A 254 -9.35 -24.94 6.07
C PRO A 254 -9.52 -26.44 5.85
N VAL A 255 -8.46 -27.11 5.37
CA VAL A 255 -8.41 -28.57 5.19
C VAL A 255 -8.26 -29.32 6.51
N ALA A 256 -7.77 -28.64 7.55
CA ALA A 256 -7.84 -29.11 8.93
C ALA A 256 -8.02 -27.95 9.89
N ARG A 257 -8.84 -28.15 10.93
CA ARG A 257 -9.00 -27.17 12.01
C ARG A 257 -9.22 -27.88 13.34
N TRP A 258 -8.44 -27.51 14.35
CA TRP A 258 -8.66 -27.90 15.74
C TRP A 258 -8.96 -26.64 16.54
N LYS A 259 -10.19 -26.49 17.02
CA LYS A 259 -10.58 -25.36 17.87
C LYS A 259 -9.82 -25.35 19.20
N LEU A 260 -9.46 -26.55 19.69
CA LEU A 260 -8.78 -26.79 20.97
C LEU A 260 -9.59 -26.32 22.20
N ASP A 261 -10.90 -26.15 22.02
CA ASP A 261 -11.88 -25.81 23.06
C ASP A 261 -12.55 -27.04 23.67
N ASP A 262 -11.94 -28.22 23.50
CA ASP A 262 -12.48 -29.48 23.99
C ASP A 262 -12.68 -29.44 25.53
N PRO A 263 -13.61 -30.22 26.11
CA PRO A 263 -13.84 -30.20 27.54
C PRO A 263 -12.60 -30.61 28.36
N VAL A 264 -12.47 -30.05 29.57
CA VAL A 264 -11.45 -30.44 30.55
C VAL A 264 -11.42 -31.97 30.74
N GLY A 265 -10.24 -32.57 30.68
CA GLY A 265 -10.03 -34.01 30.81
C GLY A 265 -10.10 -34.80 29.49
N SER A 266 -10.38 -34.14 28.37
CA SER A 266 -10.27 -34.74 27.03
C SER A 266 -8.85 -35.25 26.74
N ARG A 267 -8.74 -36.31 25.94
CA ARG A 267 -7.46 -36.94 25.55
C ARG A 267 -7.13 -36.77 24.06
N SER A 268 -7.95 -36.01 23.36
CA SER A 268 -7.80 -35.69 21.95
C SER A 268 -8.55 -34.39 21.67
N ALA A 269 -8.07 -33.63 20.69
CA ALA A 269 -8.79 -32.49 20.13
C ALA A 269 -9.62 -32.93 18.92
N ALA A 270 -10.89 -32.54 18.89
CA ALA A 270 -11.74 -32.72 17.72
C ALA A 270 -11.27 -31.86 16.51
N ALA A 271 -11.55 -32.34 15.30
CA ALA A 271 -11.17 -31.66 14.05
C ALA A 271 -12.41 -31.34 13.18
N GLU A 272 -12.43 -30.16 12.56
CA GLU A 272 -13.54 -29.66 11.73
C GLU A 272 -13.08 -28.80 10.52
N PRO A 273 -12.73 -29.38 9.35
CA PRO A 273 -12.53 -30.81 9.07
C PRO A 273 -11.14 -31.29 9.55
N GLY A 274 -10.77 -32.52 9.17
CA GLY A 274 -9.44 -33.09 9.45
C GLY A 274 -9.49 -34.33 10.33
N THR A 275 -8.31 -34.78 10.76
CA THR A 275 -8.17 -35.94 11.66
C THR A 275 -8.05 -35.45 13.10
N PRO A 276 -8.80 -36.01 14.08
CA PRO A 276 -8.63 -35.65 15.49
C PRO A 276 -7.19 -35.81 15.96
N ALA A 277 -6.69 -34.86 16.75
CA ALA A 277 -5.32 -34.87 17.24
C ALA A 277 -5.28 -35.50 18.64
N ARG A 278 -4.55 -36.60 18.84
CA ARG A 278 -4.39 -37.16 20.19
C ARG A 278 -3.56 -36.20 21.03
N ALA A 279 -3.93 -36.05 22.30
CA ALA A 279 -3.22 -35.22 23.25
C ALA A 279 -2.25 -36.07 24.08
N GLY A 280 -1.05 -35.56 24.32
CA GLY A 280 -0.15 -36.10 25.32
C GLY A 280 -0.65 -35.84 26.74
N SER A 281 -0.08 -36.53 27.73
CA SER A 281 -0.57 -36.47 29.13
C SER A 281 -0.34 -35.13 29.83
N ALA A 282 0.37 -34.20 29.21
CA ALA A 282 0.62 -32.87 29.76
C ALA A 282 -0.04 -31.75 28.92
N VAL A 283 -1.15 -32.09 28.28
CA VAL A 283 -2.07 -31.14 27.65
C VAL A 283 -3.30 -31.00 28.54
N THR A 284 -3.71 -29.78 28.84
CA THR A 284 -4.93 -29.48 29.60
C THR A 284 -5.85 -28.62 28.75
N PHE A 285 -7.04 -29.12 28.44
CA PHE A 285 -8.07 -28.35 27.74
C PHE A 285 -8.90 -27.49 28.69
N GLY A 286 -9.64 -26.52 28.14
CA GLY A 286 -10.46 -25.57 28.90
C GLY A 286 -9.65 -24.38 29.43
N GLY A 287 -8.53 -24.06 28.78
CA GLY A 287 -7.75 -22.84 29.03
C GLY A 287 -8.49 -21.57 28.61
N PRO A 288 -8.00 -20.39 29.01
CA PRO A 288 -8.61 -19.11 28.65
C PRO A 288 -8.58 -18.90 27.13
N ALA A 289 -9.55 -18.16 26.59
CA ALA A 289 -9.58 -17.75 25.19
C ALA A 289 -9.20 -16.27 25.05
N PRO A 290 -8.65 -15.84 23.90
CA PRO A 290 -8.43 -14.43 23.61
C PRO A 290 -9.77 -13.66 23.61
N ALA A 291 -9.84 -12.57 24.37
CA ALA A 291 -11.02 -11.71 24.45
C ALA A 291 -11.36 -11.11 23.08
N GLY A 292 -12.65 -10.84 22.84
CA GLY A 292 -13.13 -10.29 21.57
C GLY A 292 -13.12 -11.27 20.40
N THR A 293 -12.78 -12.55 20.61
CA THR A 293 -12.80 -13.58 19.56
C THR A 293 -14.00 -14.52 19.69
N ALA A 294 -14.26 -15.32 18.65
CA ALA A 294 -15.27 -16.38 18.68
C ALA A 294 -14.77 -17.68 19.38
N ILE A 295 -13.55 -17.70 19.91
CA ILE A 295 -12.95 -18.88 20.53
C ILE A 295 -13.48 -19.01 21.96
N SER A 296 -13.90 -20.22 22.32
CA SER A 296 -14.55 -20.57 23.59
C SER A 296 -13.61 -21.18 24.62
N GLY A 297 -12.43 -21.64 24.21
CA GLY A 297 -11.44 -22.25 25.07
C GLY A 297 -10.20 -22.67 24.30
N THR A 298 -9.16 -23.05 25.02
CA THR A 298 -7.85 -23.41 24.46
C THR A 298 -7.24 -24.63 25.15
N ALA A 299 -6.13 -25.12 24.58
CA ALA A 299 -5.32 -26.17 25.16
C ALA A 299 -4.00 -25.60 25.71
N ALA A 300 -3.78 -25.80 27.01
CA ALA A 300 -2.53 -25.47 27.69
C ALA A 300 -1.53 -26.63 27.57
N LEU A 301 -0.31 -26.34 27.14
CA LEU A 301 0.83 -27.27 27.08
C LEU A 301 1.88 -26.81 28.09
N ASP A 302 2.47 -27.75 28.84
CA ASP A 302 3.37 -27.45 29.96
C ASP A 302 4.86 -27.34 29.60
N GLY A 303 5.22 -27.41 28.31
CA GLY A 303 6.62 -27.45 27.86
C GLY A 303 7.35 -28.78 28.07
N SER A 304 6.71 -29.79 28.66
CA SER A 304 7.30 -31.11 28.86
C SER A 304 7.26 -31.95 27.57
N GLY A 305 7.92 -33.11 27.59
CA GLY A 305 7.90 -34.04 26.45
C GLY A 305 6.52 -34.66 26.18
N HIS A 306 5.57 -34.46 27.09
CA HIS A 306 4.21 -34.95 27.01
C HIS A 306 3.19 -33.84 26.71
N GLY A 307 3.62 -32.58 26.58
CA GLY A 307 2.77 -31.45 26.17
C GLY A 307 2.78 -31.32 24.65
N PHE A 308 1.99 -32.13 23.95
CA PHE A 308 1.86 -32.06 22.49
C PHE A 308 0.53 -32.64 22.02
N LEU A 309 0.08 -32.23 20.84
CA LEU A 309 -0.99 -32.91 20.12
C LEU A 309 -0.52 -33.34 18.72
N THR A 310 -1.09 -34.42 18.19
CA THR A 310 -0.78 -34.86 16.82
C THR A 310 -1.92 -35.72 16.25
N PRO A 311 -2.34 -35.50 14.99
CA PRO A 311 -3.26 -36.41 14.30
C PRO A 311 -2.58 -37.70 13.81
N ASP A 312 -1.29 -37.89 14.06
CA ASP A 312 -0.46 -39.03 13.60
C ASP A 312 -0.40 -39.20 12.07
N VAL A 313 -0.89 -38.21 11.30
CA VAL A 313 -0.88 -38.15 9.83
C VAL A 313 -0.40 -36.77 9.35
N PRO A 314 0.15 -36.66 8.13
CA PRO A 314 0.36 -35.35 7.50
C PRO A 314 -0.98 -34.67 7.22
N VAL A 315 -0.97 -33.34 7.16
CA VAL A 315 -2.16 -32.51 6.89
C VAL A 315 -2.15 -31.91 5.47
N GLY A 316 -0.98 -31.89 4.81
CA GLY A 316 -0.84 -31.47 3.41
C GLY A 316 0.56 -31.72 2.87
N ASP A 317 0.76 -31.52 1.56
CA ASP A 317 2.08 -31.50 0.92
C ASP A 317 2.71 -30.10 1.06
N LEU A 318 3.91 -30.03 1.64
CA LEU A 318 4.59 -28.75 1.86
C LEU A 318 5.18 -28.12 0.59
N ARG A 319 5.19 -28.85 -0.53
CA ARG A 319 5.60 -28.32 -1.83
C ARG A 319 4.48 -27.54 -2.51
N GLU A 320 3.24 -27.76 -2.10
CA GLU A 320 2.07 -27.01 -2.57
C GLU A 320 1.87 -25.76 -1.72
N THR A 321 1.03 -24.85 -2.21
CA THR A 321 0.65 -23.65 -1.46
C THR A 321 -0.13 -24.03 -0.19
N PHE A 322 0.28 -23.51 0.96
CA PHE A 322 -0.44 -23.72 2.21
C PHE A 322 -0.26 -22.57 3.21
N ALA A 323 -1.17 -22.50 4.19
CA ALA A 323 -1.04 -21.61 5.34
C ALA A 323 -1.42 -22.32 6.63
N VAL A 324 -0.70 -22.06 7.72
CA VAL A 324 -0.99 -22.57 9.07
C VAL A 324 -1.15 -21.41 10.00
N SER A 325 -2.23 -21.40 10.78
CA SER A 325 -2.53 -20.32 11.74
C SER A 325 -3.00 -20.86 13.08
N ALA A 326 -2.77 -20.09 14.15
CA ALA A 326 -3.26 -20.40 15.50
C ALA A 326 -3.22 -19.14 16.38
N TRP A 327 -4.13 -19.09 17.36
CA TRP A 327 -3.99 -18.21 18.51
C TRP A 327 -3.06 -18.84 19.54
N VAL A 328 -2.11 -18.08 20.07
CA VAL A 328 -1.09 -18.58 20.98
C VAL A 328 -0.84 -17.59 22.11
N ARG A 329 -0.54 -18.13 23.30
CA ARG A 329 -0.17 -17.33 24.47
C ARG A 329 1.01 -17.99 25.18
N PRO A 330 2.26 -17.52 24.99
CA PRO A 330 3.43 -18.16 25.58
C PRO A 330 3.49 -17.89 27.09
N ALA A 331 3.75 -18.92 27.88
CA ALA A 331 3.98 -18.77 29.33
C ALA A 331 5.41 -18.29 29.67
N GLU A 332 6.30 -18.27 28.67
CA GLU A 332 7.67 -17.79 28.74
C GLU A 332 8.17 -17.47 27.33
N THR A 333 9.14 -16.56 27.18
CA THR A 333 9.69 -16.18 25.87
C THR A 333 11.21 -16.41 25.76
N GLY A 334 11.87 -16.81 26.86
CA GLY A 334 13.33 -16.94 26.96
C GLY A 334 13.96 -18.14 26.23
N ARG A 335 13.19 -18.94 25.48
CA ARG A 335 13.70 -20.10 24.73
C ARG A 335 12.91 -20.33 23.45
N THR A 336 13.49 -20.99 22.46
CA THR A 336 12.77 -21.38 21.23
C THR A 336 11.67 -22.40 21.52
N MET A 337 10.47 -22.16 20.96
CA MET A 337 9.29 -23.01 21.11
C MET A 337 8.49 -23.07 19.80
N THR A 338 7.97 -24.25 19.47
CA THR A 338 7.20 -24.51 18.25
C THR A 338 5.73 -24.72 18.58
N VAL A 339 4.87 -23.93 17.96
CA VAL A 339 3.41 -24.06 18.03
C VAL A 339 2.94 -25.14 17.08
N ALA A 340 3.37 -25.08 15.82
CA ALA A 340 3.00 -26.03 14.78
C ALA A 340 4.21 -26.44 13.95
N SER A 341 4.28 -27.72 13.60
CA SER A 341 5.23 -28.25 12.61
C SER A 341 4.63 -29.45 11.89
N GLN A 342 5.24 -29.84 10.77
CA GLN A 342 4.99 -31.15 10.18
C GLN A 342 6.31 -31.88 10.01
N ASP A 343 6.33 -33.16 10.40
CA ASP A 343 7.53 -33.96 10.33
C ASP A 343 7.92 -34.25 8.86
N ALA A 344 9.21 -34.23 8.59
CA ALA A 344 9.85 -34.73 7.36
C ALA A 344 10.95 -35.73 7.73
N ASP A 345 11.70 -36.25 6.74
CA ASP A 345 12.64 -37.37 6.93
C ASP A 345 13.67 -37.15 8.05
N ALA A 346 14.36 -36.01 8.05
CA ALA A 346 15.47 -35.73 8.98
C ALA A 346 15.18 -34.65 10.03
N GLY A 347 13.98 -34.07 10.05
CA GLY A 347 13.64 -32.92 10.88
C GLY A 347 12.21 -32.42 10.64
N PRO A 348 11.89 -31.17 11.02
CA PRO A 348 10.62 -30.58 10.66
C PRO A 348 10.68 -30.09 9.21
N GLY A 349 9.63 -30.34 8.43
CA GLY A 349 9.45 -29.77 7.09
C GLY A 349 9.17 -28.26 7.15
N PHE A 350 8.42 -27.83 8.18
CA PHE A 350 8.29 -26.43 8.59
C PHE A 350 8.17 -26.31 10.11
N THR A 351 8.42 -25.13 10.65
CA THR A 351 8.09 -24.75 12.04
C THR A 351 7.47 -23.37 12.09
N LEU A 352 6.36 -23.23 12.82
CA LEU A 352 5.75 -21.96 13.23
C LEU A 352 5.81 -21.84 14.75
N GLY A 353 6.31 -20.73 15.27
CA GLY A 353 6.39 -20.48 16.71
C GLY A 353 7.28 -19.30 17.06
N LEU A 354 7.90 -19.34 18.23
CA LEU A 354 8.82 -18.31 18.69
C LEU A 354 10.27 -18.81 18.74
N ARG A 355 11.20 -17.88 18.50
CA ARG A 355 12.64 -18.14 18.51
C ARG A 355 13.31 -17.16 19.45
N ALA A 356 14.07 -17.69 20.39
CA ALA A 356 14.98 -16.88 21.20
C ALA A 356 16.16 -16.38 20.34
N LYS A 357 16.51 -15.10 20.50
CA LYS A 357 17.72 -14.47 19.95
C LYS A 357 18.39 -13.64 21.06
N ASP A 358 19.67 -13.35 20.87
CA ASP A 358 20.41 -12.45 21.77
C ASP A 358 19.82 -11.03 21.79
N SER A 359 19.17 -10.62 20.70
CA SER A 359 18.48 -9.34 20.54
C SER A 359 17.05 -9.31 21.10
N GLY A 360 16.57 -10.38 21.72
CA GLY A 360 15.19 -10.56 22.16
C GLY A 360 14.42 -11.65 21.38
N PRO A 361 13.35 -12.20 21.95
CA PRO A 361 12.52 -13.21 21.29
C PRO A 361 11.82 -12.63 20.06
N VAL A 362 11.58 -13.46 19.05
CA VAL A 362 10.81 -13.09 17.85
C VAL A 362 9.85 -14.20 17.46
N TRP A 363 8.73 -13.86 16.82
CA TRP A 363 7.94 -14.86 16.10
C TRP A 363 8.69 -15.30 14.84
N SER A 364 8.49 -16.55 14.42
CA SER A 364 9.21 -17.13 13.30
C SER A 364 8.41 -18.22 12.58
N PHE A 365 8.48 -18.17 11.25
CA PHE A 365 8.10 -19.24 10.36
C PHE A 365 9.34 -19.70 9.58
N ALA A 366 9.62 -20.99 9.56
CA ALA A 366 10.73 -21.56 8.82
C ALA A 366 10.28 -22.77 8.00
N ILE A 367 10.70 -22.82 6.74
CA ILE A 367 10.34 -23.85 5.78
C ILE A 367 11.45 -23.99 4.73
N GLY A 368 11.80 -25.22 4.35
CA GLY A 368 12.78 -25.45 3.27
C GLY A 368 14.17 -24.82 3.52
N GLY A 369 14.57 -24.67 4.79
CA GLY A 369 15.81 -23.99 5.18
C GLY A 369 15.74 -22.46 5.23
N ALA A 370 14.69 -21.86 4.65
CA ALA A 370 14.41 -20.43 4.73
C ALA A 370 13.66 -20.07 6.02
N ARG A 371 13.75 -18.80 6.43
CA ARG A 371 13.11 -18.32 7.65
C ARG A 371 12.69 -16.87 7.54
N VAL A 372 11.44 -16.60 7.89
CA VAL A 372 10.89 -15.27 8.17
C VAL A 372 10.81 -15.09 9.68
N SER A 373 11.07 -13.88 10.18
CA SER A 373 10.92 -13.55 11.60
C SER A 373 10.57 -12.07 11.77
N GLY A 374 9.70 -11.77 12.73
CA GLY A 374 9.27 -10.42 13.07
C GLY A 374 8.26 -10.44 14.20
N GLY A 375 7.92 -9.27 14.75
CA GLY A 375 7.10 -9.13 15.96
C GLY A 375 7.80 -9.61 17.24
N ALA A 376 7.40 -9.05 18.38
CA ALA A 376 7.91 -9.38 19.71
C ALA A 376 6.92 -10.29 20.46
N PRO A 377 7.30 -11.52 20.83
CA PRO A 377 6.50 -12.36 21.71
C PRO A 377 6.54 -11.84 23.15
N GLU A 378 5.38 -11.71 23.76
CA GLU A 378 5.21 -11.26 25.14
C GLU A 378 4.70 -12.38 26.05
N THR A 379 5.22 -12.44 27.28
CA THR A 379 4.86 -13.51 28.21
C THR A 379 3.44 -13.28 28.73
N GLY A 380 2.56 -14.24 28.48
CA GLY A 380 1.18 -14.17 28.95
C GLY A 380 0.25 -13.33 28.08
N GLU A 381 0.66 -12.97 26.86
CA GLU A 381 -0.18 -12.22 25.91
C GLU A 381 -0.57 -13.05 24.69
N TRP A 382 -1.73 -12.74 24.13
CA TRP A 382 -2.26 -13.45 22.97
C TRP A 382 -1.70 -12.87 21.68
N ALA A 383 -1.20 -13.76 20.82
CA ALA A 383 -0.90 -13.44 19.43
C ALA A 383 -1.61 -14.41 18.48
N HIS A 384 -2.10 -13.92 17.35
CA HIS A 384 -2.49 -14.76 16.22
C HIS A 384 -1.32 -14.89 15.25
N LEU A 385 -0.82 -16.10 15.05
CA LEU A 385 0.25 -16.37 14.10
C LEU A 385 -0.33 -16.98 12.83
N LEU A 386 0.21 -16.59 11.67
CA LEU A 386 -0.03 -17.29 10.41
C LEU A 386 1.28 -17.39 9.62
N GLY A 387 1.75 -18.62 9.39
CA GLY A 387 2.84 -18.90 8.45
C GLY A 387 2.27 -19.39 7.12
N GLN A 388 2.73 -18.84 6.02
CA GLN A 388 2.24 -19.16 4.67
C GLN A 388 3.39 -19.44 3.72
N TYR A 389 3.21 -20.42 2.84
CA TYR A 389 4.09 -20.67 1.71
C TYR A 389 3.25 -20.65 0.43
N ASP A 390 3.68 -19.86 -0.54
CA ASP A 390 3.11 -19.79 -1.87
C ASP A 390 4.02 -20.52 -2.87
N ALA A 391 3.54 -21.63 -3.42
CA ALA A 391 4.29 -22.44 -4.38
C ALA A 391 4.39 -21.79 -5.76
N GLU A 392 3.49 -20.88 -6.14
CA GLU A 392 3.54 -20.16 -7.43
C GLU A 392 4.71 -19.17 -7.42
N THR A 393 4.90 -18.45 -6.31
CA THR A 393 5.97 -17.47 -6.15
C THR A 393 7.23 -18.05 -5.51
N GLY A 394 7.14 -19.23 -4.89
CA GLY A 394 8.21 -19.88 -4.13
C GLY A 394 8.58 -19.16 -2.83
N LYS A 395 7.68 -18.34 -2.28
CA LYS A 395 7.96 -17.47 -1.13
C LYS A 395 7.22 -17.89 0.13
N ALA A 396 7.89 -17.72 1.27
CA ALA A 396 7.33 -17.87 2.60
C ALA A 396 7.07 -16.50 3.24
N HIS A 397 5.94 -16.39 3.94
CA HIS A 397 5.46 -15.20 4.63
C HIS A 397 5.11 -15.54 6.09
N LEU A 398 5.22 -14.55 6.97
CA LEU A 398 4.78 -14.65 8.36
C LEU A 398 3.89 -13.45 8.67
N TYR A 399 2.75 -13.74 9.28
CA TYR A 399 1.84 -12.74 9.80
C TYR A 399 1.68 -12.90 11.30
N VAL A 400 1.67 -11.77 12.01
CA VAL A 400 1.41 -11.68 13.45
C VAL A 400 0.26 -10.71 13.63
N ASN A 401 -0.79 -11.14 14.35
CA ASN A 401 -1.96 -10.33 14.65
C ASN A 401 -2.63 -9.68 13.42
N GLY A 402 -2.60 -10.37 12.28
CA GLY A 402 -3.24 -9.90 11.05
C GLY A 402 -2.30 -9.20 10.07
N HIS A 403 -1.08 -8.91 10.49
CA HIS A 403 -0.13 -8.06 9.76
C HIS A 403 1.11 -8.82 9.34
N GLU A 404 1.61 -8.54 8.14
CA GLU A 404 2.82 -9.19 7.62
C GLU A 404 4.06 -8.67 8.35
N VAL A 405 4.92 -9.58 8.82
CA VAL A 405 6.13 -9.22 9.57
C VAL A 405 7.38 -9.86 8.95
N GLY A 406 8.45 -9.08 8.90
CA GLY A 406 9.69 -9.46 8.22
C GLY A 406 9.54 -9.52 6.70
N ASP A 407 10.64 -9.76 6.00
CA ASP A 407 10.64 -9.88 4.54
C ASP A 407 10.25 -11.28 4.08
N ALA A 408 9.43 -11.37 3.02
CA ALA A 408 9.14 -12.63 2.37
C ALA A 408 10.41 -13.27 1.81
N VAL A 409 10.63 -14.56 2.09
CA VAL A 409 11.86 -15.28 1.71
C VAL A 409 11.58 -16.39 0.71
N ALA A 410 12.46 -16.56 -0.28
CA ALA A 410 12.41 -17.71 -1.16
C ALA A 410 12.71 -18.99 -0.38
N ALA A 411 11.90 -20.04 -0.58
CA ALA A 411 12.04 -21.32 0.08
C ALA A 411 11.97 -22.48 -0.91
N THR A 412 12.59 -23.60 -0.57
CA THR A 412 12.47 -24.86 -1.32
C THR A 412 12.08 -25.97 -0.35
N PRO A 413 10.78 -26.15 -0.10
CA PRO A 413 10.30 -27.13 0.86
C PRO A 413 10.65 -28.56 0.44
N ALA A 414 10.98 -29.40 1.42
CA ALA A 414 11.03 -30.84 1.19
C ALA A 414 9.61 -31.41 1.11
N GLU A 415 9.45 -32.54 0.42
CA GLU A 415 8.22 -33.32 0.53
C GLU A 415 8.01 -33.74 1.99
N ALA A 416 6.82 -33.52 2.53
CA ALA A 416 6.49 -33.94 3.88
C ALA A 416 5.66 -35.21 3.85
N ALA A 417 6.19 -36.27 4.46
CA ALA A 417 5.50 -37.53 4.64
C ALA A 417 5.16 -37.83 6.12
N GLY A 418 5.58 -36.97 7.06
CA GLY A 418 5.45 -37.20 8.49
C GLY A 418 4.24 -36.52 9.13
N ALA A 419 3.92 -36.94 10.36
CA ALA A 419 2.76 -36.46 11.07
C ALA A 419 2.85 -34.97 11.41
N PHE A 420 1.72 -34.27 11.31
CA PHE A 420 1.57 -32.90 11.83
C PHE A 420 1.70 -32.90 13.35
N GLN A 421 2.34 -31.88 13.90
CA GLN A 421 2.63 -31.75 15.33
C GLN A 421 2.14 -30.39 15.82
N ILE A 422 1.49 -30.40 16.98
CA ILE A 422 1.13 -29.21 17.74
C ILE A 422 1.97 -29.23 19.02
N GLY A 423 2.72 -28.15 19.25
CA GLY A 423 3.50 -27.92 20.47
C GLY A 423 4.92 -28.47 20.48
N ARG A 424 5.45 -28.98 19.36
CA ARG A 424 6.83 -29.50 19.27
C ARG A 424 7.34 -29.58 17.83
N ALA A 425 8.65 -29.73 17.67
CA ALA A 425 9.30 -29.98 16.38
C ALA A 425 10.23 -31.21 16.44
N ARG A 426 10.31 -31.98 15.35
CA ARG A 426 11.24 -33.12 15.25
C ARG A 426 12.69 -32.65 15.21
N GLY A 427 13.53 -33.23 16.05
CA GLY A 427 14.98 -33.04 16.06
C GLY A 427 15.74 -34.33 15.82
N THR A 428 17.07 -34.25 15.83
CA THR A 428 17.98 -35.37 15.53
C THR A 428 17.89 -36.53 16.54
N THR A 429 17.63 -36.22 17.80
CA THR A 429 17.54 -37.20 18.90
C THR A 429 16.13 -37.35 19.47
N GLY A 430 15.11 -36.86 18.76
CA GLY A 430 13.71 -36.83 19.20
C GLY A 430 13.08 -35.44 19.11
N TYR A 431 11.88 -35.27 19.66
CA TYR A 431 11.18 -33.99 19.63
C TYR A 431 11.77 -32.96 20.60
N ARG A 432 11.88 -31.72 20.12
CA ARG A 432 12.42 -30.53 20.80
C ARG A 432 11.49 -29.32 20.64
N ASP A 433 11.96 -28.15 21.07
CA ASP A 433 11.30 -26.84 20.90
C ASP A 433 9.84 -26.89 21.41
N ARG A 434 9.65 -27.41 22.63
CA ARG A 434 8.33 -27.73 23.18
C ARG A 434 7.60 -26.47 23.63
N TRP A 435 6.37 -26.29 23.18
CA TRP A 435 5.51 -25.18 23.55
C TRP A 435 5.14 -25.24 25.03
N HIS A 436 5.28 -24.10 25.71
CA HIS A 436 4.78 -23.86 27.05
C HIS A 436 3.86 -22.64 27.01
N GLY A 437 2.57 -22.86 27.24
CA GLY A 437 1.53 -21.85 27.08
C GLY A 437 0.26 -22.41 26.44
N ASP A 438 -0.65 -21.52 26.11
CA ASP A 438 -1.96 -21.86 25.52
C ASP A 438 -1.92 -21.82 24.00
N VAL A 439 -2.69 -22.71 23.35
CA VAL A 439 -2.91 -22.73 21.89
C VAL A 439 -4.40 -22.91 21.62
N GLY A 440 -4.94 -22.09 20.70
CA GLY A 440 -6.34 -22.09 20.30
C GLY A 440 -6.50 -22.01 18.79
N ASP A 441 -7.60 -22.58 18.30
CA ASP A 441 -8.09 -22.45 16.92
C ASP A 441 -7.02 -22.62 15.83
N LEU A 442 -6.31 -23.74 15.87
CA LEU A 442 -5.30 -24.06 14.87
C LEU A 442 -5.95 -24.45 13.56
N ARG A 443 -5.62 -23.76 12.46
CA ARG A 443 -6.15 -23.97 11.12
C ARG A 443 -5.03 -24.22 10.11
N VAL A 444 -5.28 -25.12 9.17
CA VAL A 444 -4.42 -25.38 8.02
C VAL A 444 -5.22 -25.20 6.74
N HIS A 445 -4.74 -24.36 5.83
CA HIS A 445 -5.32 -24.09 4.52
C HIS A 445 -4.38 -24.62 3.43
N ASP A 446 -4.94 -25.09 2.32
CA ASP A 446 -4.25 -25.60 1.12
C ASP A 446 -4.26 -24.55 -0.02
N ARG A 447 -4.15 -23.28 0.37
CA ARG A 447 -4.24 -22.12 -0.51
C ARG A 447 -3.61 -20.90 0.16
N VAL A 448 -3.42 -19.83 -0.61
CA VAL A 448 -3.11 -18.52 -0.03
C VAL A 448 -4.31 -18.07 0.81
N VAL A 449 -4.05 -17.76 2.08
CA VAL A 449 -4.96 -16.96 2.90
C VAL A 449 -4.64 -15.51 2.57
N VAL A 450 -5.56 -14.84 1.88
CA VAL A 450 -5.37 -13.50 1.33
C VAL A 450 -5.38 -12.45 2.45
N PRO A 451 -4.78 -11.25 2.26
CA PRO A 451 -4.62 -10.26 3.33
C PRO A 451 -5.90 -9.95 4.12
N ASP A 452 -7.04 -9.73 3.46
CA ASP A 452 -8.31 -9.48 4.15
C ASP A 452 -8.72 -10.63 5.06
N GLU A 453 -8.48 -11.87 4.64
CA GLU A 453 -8.77 -13.06 5.45
C GLU A 453 -7.77 -13.21 6.60
N VAL A 454 -6.49 -12.85 6.41
CA VAL A 454 -5.50 -12.84 7.48
C VAL A 454 -5.91 -11.87 8.59
N SER A 455 -6.35 -10.67 8.22
CA SER A 455 -6.87 -9.67 9.16
C SER A 455 -8.11 -10.17 9.90
N GLU A 456 -9.06 -10.81 9.20
CA GLU A 456 -10.28 -11.35 9.82
C GLU A 456 -9.99 -12.56 10.75
N LEU A 457 -8.99 -13.39 10.45
CA LEU A 457 -8.57 -14.48 11.35
C LEU A 457 -7.98 -13.98 12.67
N ALA A 458 -7.27 -12.85 12.61
CA ALA A 458 -6.66 -12.21 13.77
C ALA A 458 -7.57 -11.19 14.47
N TRP A 459 -8.75 -10.93 13.93
CA TRP A 459 -9.63 -9.88 14.43
C TRP A 459 -10.13 -10.17 15.85
N ARG A 460 -9.93 -9.20 16.74
CA ARG A 460 -10.49 -9.16 18.10
C ARG A 460 -11.49 -8.03 18.14
N LYS A 461 -12.77 -8.35 18.31
CA LYS A 461 -13.84 -7.36 18.44
C LYS A 461 -13.55 -6.41 19.62
N PRO A 462 -13.41 -5.10 19.39
CA PRO A 462 -13.19 -4.15 20.45
C PRO A 462 -14.38 -4.13 21.42
N THR A 463 -14.07 -3.94 22.70
CA THR A 463 -15.06 -3.85 23.77
C THR A 463 -15.22 -2.39 24.17
N LEU A 464 -16.45 -1.87 24.13
CA LEU A 464 -16.75 -0.52 24.62
C LEU A 464 -16.48 -0.47 26.13
N LEU A 465 -15.65 0.47 26.56
CA LEU A 465 -15.28 0.71 27.96
C LEU A 465 -16.10 1.84 28.56
N GLY A 466 -16.50 2.82 27.74
CA GLY A 466 -17.41 3.89 28.15
C GLY A 466 -17.84 4.76 26.98
N HIS A 467 -19.08 5.23 27.07
CA HIS A 467 -19.67 6.21 26.17
C HIS A 467 -20.37 7.29 27.00
N TRP A 468 -19.87 8.52 26.91
CA TRP A 468 -20.44 9.69 27.56
C TRP A 468 -20.95 10.67 26.50
N SER A 469 -22.27 10.80 26.41
CA SER A 469 -22.90 11.74 25.47
C SER A 469 -22.83 13.19 25.92
N LEU A 470 -22.34 13.47 27.15
CA LEU A 470 -22.18 14.83 27.67
C LEU A 470 -23.39 15.76 27.49
N SER A 471 -24.58 15.17 27.34
CA SER A 471 -25.83 15.87 27.08
C SER A 471 -26.61 16.12 28.37
N ASN A 472 -26.16 15.61 29.51
CA ASN A 472 -26.73 15.90 30.81
C ASN A 472 -25.67 15.73 31.91
N ALA A 473 -25.88 16.40 33.03
CA ALA A 473 -25.11 16.18 34.25
C ALA A 473 -26.00 16.37 35.47
N THR A 474 -25.83 15.50 36.47
CA THR A 474 -26.48 15.60 37.78
C THR A 474 -25.41 15.68 38.85
N ASP A 475 -25.54 16.63 39.78
CA ASP A 475 -24.58 16.86 40.88
C ASP A 475 -23.10 16.94 40.43
N GLY A 476 -22.87 17.58 39.27
CA GLY A 476 -21.52 17.75 38.70
C GLY A 476 -20.94 16.51 38.02
N ALA A 477 -21.76 15.51 37.70
CA ALA A 477 -21.33 14.30 37.01
C ALA A 477 -22.21 14.00 35.80
N SER A 478 -21.59 13.72 34.65
CA SER A 478 -22.26 13.24 33.43
C SER A 478 -22.25 11.72 33.40
N PRO A 479 -23.41 11.05 33.26
CA PRO A 479 -23.49 9.59 33.32
C PRO A 479 -22.88 8.95 32.08
N GLU A 480 -22.37 7.73 32.26
CA GLU A 480 -22.05 6.83 31.16
C GLU A 480 -23.35 6.16 30.65
N GLN A 481 -23.48 5.94 29.34
CA GLN A 481 -24.74 5.50 28.73
C GLN A 481 -25.22 4.10 29.13
N SER A 482 -24.33 3.23 29.60
CA SER A 482 -24.58 1.83 29.96
C SER A 482 -24.42 1.56 31.46
N ASP A 483 -24.69 2.57 32.29
CA ASP A 483 -24.57 2.52 33.76
C ASP A 483 -23.11 2.30 34.26
N GLY A 484 -22.10 2.71 33.49
CA GLY A 484 -20.69 2.76 33.88
C GLY A 484 -20.29 3.95 34.77
N SER A 485 -18.98 4.10 35.03
CA SER A 485 -18.46 5.24 35.83
C SER A 485 -18.70 6.58 35.11
N PRO A 486 -19.23 7.60 35.81
CA PRO A 486 -19.51 8.89 35.20
C PRO A 486 -18.22 9.70 34.94
N LEU A 487 -18.34 10.74 34.13
CA LEU A 487 -17.34 11.81 34.06
C LEU A 487 -17.71 12.93 35.04
N HIS A 488 -16.76 13.32 35.90
CA HIS A 488 -16.93 14.42 36.84
C HIS A 488 -16.51 15.74 36.21
N LEU A 489 -17.41 16.72 36.25
CA LEU A 489 -17.22 18.06 35.73
C LEU A 489 -16.61 18.95 36.81
N ALA A 490 -15.63 19.76 36.41
CA ALA A 490 -14.98 20.73 37.28
C ALA A 490 -15.60 22.13 37.15
N ASP A 491 -15.15 23.05 38.00
CA ASP A 491 -15.49 24.46 37.88
C ASP A 491 -15.03 25.01 36.52
N GLY A 492 -15.92 25.70 35.80
CA GLY A 492 -15.68 26.17 34.43
C GLY A 492 -16.16 25.20 33.34
N ALA A 493 -16.70 24.03 33.72
CA ALA A 493 -17.38 23.11 32.83
C ALA A 493 -18.90 23.16 33.05
N SER A 494 -19.68 23.15 31.97
CA SER A 494 -21.15 23.15 32.04
C SER A 494 -21.78 22.34 30.91
N ILE A 495 -22.99 21.84 31.11
CA ILE A 495 -23.76 21.22 30.02
C ILE A 495 -24.63 22.29 29.36
N TYR A 496 -24.40 22.49 28.08
CA TYR A 496 -25.28 23.27 27.22
C TYR A 496 -26.40 22.37 26.70
N HIS A 497 -27.61 22.92 26.63
CA HIS A 497 -28.77 22.31 25.98
C HIS A 497 -29.34 23.25 24.95
N ALA A 498 -29.73 22.70 23.81
CA ALA A 498 -30.49 23.45 22.82
C ALA A 498 -31.81 23.94 23.43
N SER A 499 -32.18 25.20 23.21
CA SER A 499 -33.54 25.66 23.52
C SER A 499 -34.53 25.10 22.49
N ASP A 500 -35.68 24.61 22.93
CA ASP A 500 -36.81 24.21 22.05
C ASP A 500 -37.38 25.38 21.21
N ASP A 501 -36.99 26.62 21.51
CA ASP A 501 -37.41 27.81 20.77
C ASP A 501 -36.70 27.86 19.40
N SER A 502 -37.43 27.44 18.37
CA SER A 502 -37.00 27.49 16.97
C SER A 502 -36.77 28.93 16.53
N CYS A 503 -35.52 29.39 16.59
CA CYS A 503 -35.09 30.67 16.06
C CYS A 503 -35.13 30.64 14.53
N ILE A 504 -36.08 31.36 13.93
CA ILE A 504 -36.13 31.58 12.48
C ILE A 504 -35.86 33.07 12.26
N PRO A 505 -34.61 33.47 11.91
CA PRO A 505 -34.23 34.88 11.76
C PRO A 505 -35.09 35.66 10.74
N GLU A 506 -35.74 34.94 9.83
CA GLU A 506 -36.65 35.48 8.81
C GLU A 506 -38.03 35.88 9.37
N ILE A 507 -38.40 35.37 10.55
CA ILE A 507 -39.72 35.55 11.18
C ILE A 507 -39.59 36.32 12.51
N ASP A 508 -38.48 36.17 13.23
CA ASP A 508 -38.19 36.91 14.46
C ASP A 508 -36.81 37.61 14.37
N PRO A 509 -36.77 38.88 13.95
CA PRO A 509 -35.53 39.64 13.81
C PRO A 509 -34.90 40.06 15.15
N ASP A 510 -35.60 39.90 16.28
CA ASP A 510 -35.05 40.12 17.62
C ASP A 510 -34.45 38.82 18.22
N CYS A 511 -34.54 37.70 17.50
CA CYS A 511 -33.99 36.43 17.93
C CYS A 511 -32.46 36.39 17.82
N THR A 512 -31.78 36.14 18.95
CA THR A 512 -30.35 35.83 18.98
C THR A 512 -30.12 34.40 18.48
N TYR A 513 -29.27 34.23 17.46
CA TYR A 513 -28.83 32.91 17.00
C TYR A 513 -28.24 32.11 18.16
N VAL A 514 -28.80 30.93 18.40
CA VAL A 514 -28.30 29.98 19.39
C VAL A 514 -27.60 28.85 18.62
N PRO A 515 -26.30 28.61 18.82
CA PRO A 515 -25.60 27.53 18.15
C PRO A 515 -26.27 26.17 18.43
N PRO A 516 -26.42 25.30 17.43
CA PRO A 516 -26.92 23.96 17.67
C PRO A 516 -25.93 23.16 18.55
N PRO A 517 -26.44 22.15 19.27
CA PRO A 517 -25.58 21.21 19.99
C PRO A 517 -24.68 20.46 19.00
N LEU A 518 -23.57 19.91 19.50
CA LEU A 518 -22.63 19.13 18.69
C LEU A 518 -23.30 17.87 18.14
N VAL A 519 -23.90 17.09 19.03
CA VAL A 519 -24.70 15.91 18.72
C VAL A 519 -25.95 15.90 19.62
N GLY A 520 -27.06 15.34 19.14
CA GLY A 520 -28.29 15.20 19.93
C GLY A 520 -28.84 16.54 20.45
N ASP A 521 -29.08 16.60 21.77
CA ASP A 521 -29.80 17.70 22.43
C ASP A 521 -28.91 18.58 23.34
N GLY A 522 -27.63 18.24 23.53
CA GLY A 522 -26.72 18.97 24.43
C GLY A 522 -25.26 18.59 24.27
N HIS A 523 -24.35 19.30 24.95
CA HIS A 523 -22.91 19.00 24.96
C HIS A 523 -22.21 19.61 26.18
N LEU A 524 -20.96 19.21 26.45
CA LEU A 524 -20.09 19.83 27.44
C LEU A 524 -19.48 21.10 26.87
N SER A 525 -19.65 22.23 27.54
CA SER A 525 -19.02 23.50 27.21
C SER A 525 -17.96 23.86 28.27
N LEU A 526 -16.78 24.24 27.80
CA LEU A 526 -15.58 24.51 28.60
C LEU A 526 -15.07 25.94 28.36
N ASP A 527 -14.69 26.62 29.44
CA ASP A 527 -14.36 28.05 29.45
C ASP A 527 -12.94 28.42 28.98
N GLY A 528 -12.05 27.44 28.81
CA GLY A 528 -10.65 27.68 28.44
C GLY A 528 -9.71 28.05 29.59
N ASP A 529 -10.21 28.12 30.82
CA ASP A 529 -9.43 28.58 31.98
C ASP A 529 -9.32 27.50 33.07
N SER A 530 -10.44 26.94 33.51
CA SER A 530 -10.47 25.91 34.56
C SER A 530 -11.37 24.74 34.25
N GLY A 531 -12.23 24.85 33.23
CA GLY A 531 -13.18 23.82 32.84
C GLY A 531 -12.52 22.54 32.32
N TYR A 532 -12.95 21.40 32.86
CA TYR A 532 -12.64 20.06 32.34
C TYR A 532 -13.67 19.04 32.84
N ALA A 533 -13.68 17.86 32.24
CA ALA A 533 -14.27 16.66 32.83
C ALA A 533 -13.22 15.55 33.02
N THR A 534 -13.40 14.67 34.00
CA THR A 534 -12.45 13.59 34.31
C THR A 534 -13.15 12.30 34.67
N ALA A 535 -12.60 11.18 34.22
CA ALA A 535 -12.93 9.86 34.75
C ALA A 535 -12.34 9.69 36.17
N GLU A 536 -12.79 8.65 36.89
CA GLU A 536 -12.25 8.28 38.21
C GLU A 536 -10.84 7.66 38.14
N GLY A 537 -10.47 7.12 36.97
CA GLY A 537 -9.22 6.40 36.74
C GLY A 537 -8.95 6.18 35.25
N PRO A 538 -7.97 5.34 34.90
CA PRO A 538 -7.68 5.03 33.51
C PRO A 538 -8.88 4.33 32.87
N VAL A 539 -9.23 4.76 31.66
CA VAL A 539 -10.34 4.16 30.91
C VAL A 539 -9.79 3.13 29.92
N VAL A 540 -8.74 3.46 29.19
CA VAL A 540 -8.05 2.55 28.27
C VAL A 540 -6.74 2.06 28.87
N ASP A 541 -6.35 0.83 28.53
CA ASP A 541 -5.00 0.33 28.76
C ASP A 541 -4.09 0.87 27.65
N THR A 542 -3.15 1.74 27.98
CA THR A 542 -2.23 2.33 26.99
C THR A 542 -1.05 1.42 26.63
N GLY A 543 -0.97 0.23 27.22
CA GLY A 543 -0.03 -0.83 26.86
C GLY A 543 -0.60 -1.92 25.95
N ASP A 544 -1.91 -1.92 25.65
CA ASP A 544 -2.55 -2.83 24.68
C ASP A 544 -3.31 -1.99 23.64
N SER A 545 -3.82 -2.61 22.57
CA SER A 545 -4.59 -1.91 21.55
C SER A 545 -5.79 -1.18 22.18
N PHE A 546 -6.00 0.09 21.82
CA PHE A 546 -7.14 0.88 22.29
C PHE A 546 -7.67 1.84 21.22
N THR A 547 -8.91 2.27 21.39
CA THR A 547 -9.49 3.37 20.61
C THR A 547 -10.18 4.38 21.52
N VAL A 548 -9.92 5.67 21.35
CA VAL A 548 -10.63 6.74 22.07
C VAL A 548 -11.00 7.86 21.10
N GLY A 549 -12.21 8.39 21.22
CA GLY A 549 -12.67 9.48 20.37
C GLY A 549 -13.63 10.43 21.09
N ALA A 550 -13.80 11.60 20.49
CA ALA A 550 -14.76 12.62 20.91
C ALA A 550 -15.14 13.48 19.72
N VAL A 551 -16.31 14.11 19.79
CA VAL A 551 -16.71 15.20 18.90
C VAL A 551 -16.32 16.51 19.59
N VAL A 552 -15.67 17.42 18.87
CA VAL A 552 -15.18 18.69 19.42
C VAL A 552 -15.46 19.86 18.50
N ARG A 553 -15.75 21.02 19.08
CA ARG A 553 -15.79 22.31 18.39
C ARG A 553 -15.01 23.35 19.18
N LEU A 554 -14.10 24.06 18.52
CA LEU A 554 -13.37 25.16 19.14
C LEU A 554 -14.26 26.41 19.17
N ALA A 555 -14.36 27.07 20.34
CA ALA A 555 -15.09 28.34 20.45
C ALA A 555 -14.34 29.49 19.76
N ASP A 556 -13.00 29.44 19.78
CA ASP A 556 -12.17 30.49 19.21
C ASP A 556 -11.89 30.28 17.72
N ALA A 557 -12.13 31.32 16.91
CA ALA A 557 -11.73 31.35 15.50
C ALA A 557 -10.21 31.33 15.31
N ALA A 558 -9.47 31.86 16.28
CA ALA A 558 -8.02 31.90 16.28
C ALA A 558 -7.50 31.70 17.71
N PRO A 559 -7.41 30.43 18.19
CA PRO A 559 -6.88 30.12 19.51
C PRO A 559 -5.50 30.74 19.73
N ALA A 560 -5.27 31.32 20.90
CA ALA A 560 -4.01 32.01 21.21
C ALA A 560 -2.89 31.06 21.71
N HIS A 561 -3.26 29.86 22.14
CA HIS A 561 -2.36 28.83 22.69
C HIS A 561 -2.89 27.43 22.37
N PRO A 562 -2.07 26.38 22.54
CA PRO A 562 -2.54 25.00 22.41
C PRO A 562 -3.68 24.68 23.39
N MET A 563 -4.59 23.80 22.97
CA MET A 563 -5.76 23.37 23.73
C MET A 563 -5.93 21.85 23.59
N THR A 564 -6.02 21.12 24.69
CA THR A 564 -6.15 19.66 24.72
C THR A 564 -7.62 19.25 24.87
N VAL A 565 -8.06 18.32 24.00
CA VAL A 565 -9.43 17.77 24.00
C VAL A 565 -9.50 16.50 24.84
N LEU A 566 -8.58 15.56 24.61
CA LEU A 566 -8.53 14.27 25.29
C LEU A 566 -7.11 14.03 25.78
N SER A 567 -6.94 13.55 27.01
CA SER A 567 -5.65 13.04 27.48
C SER A 567 -5.80 11.92 28.50
N GLN A 568 -4.86 10.97 28.51
CA GLN A 568 -4.78 9.93 29.54
C GLN A 568 -3.58 10.22 30.44
N ALA A 569 -3.86 10.73 31.64
CA ALA A 569 -2.82 11.30 32.50
C ALA A 569 -1.86 10.25 33.08
N GLY A 570 -0.58 10.58 33.20
CA GLY A 570 0.39 9.91 34.07
C GLY A 570 0.70 10.72 35.34
N GLU A 571 1.79 10.37 36.00
CA GLU A 571 2.28 11.08 37.18
C GLU A 571 2.85 12.45 36.77
N HIS A 572 3.76 12.46 35.79
CA HIS A 572 4.48 13.65 35.33
C HIS A 572 3.99 14.18 33.98
N THR A 573 3.50 13.32 33.09
CA THR A 573 3.04 13.69 31.76
C THR A 573 1.86 12.80 31.33
N ASP A 574 1.12 13.18 30.29
CA ASP A 574 0.06 12.33 29.74
C ASP A 574 0.64 11.22 28.87
N ALA A 575 0.11 10.00 28.92
CA ALA A 575 0.51 8.92 28.02
C ALA A 575 0.15 9.23 26.57
N PHE A 576 -1.01 9.85 26.36
CA PHE A 576 -1.33 10.55 25.13
C PHE A 576 -2.12 11.82 25.44
N LYS A 577 -2.03 12.80 24.55
CA LYS A 577 -2.98 13.91 24.46
C LYS A 577 -3.31 14.22 23.00
N VAL A 578 -4.57 14.55 22.75
CA VAL A 578 -5.05 15.07 21.48
C VAL A 578 -5.28 16.56 21.67
N ARG A 579 -4.50 17.40 20.98
CA ARG A 579 -4.55 18.85 21.12
C ARG A 579 -4.68 19.57 19.79
N TYR A 580 -5.24 20.77 19.82
CA TYR A 580 -5.13 21.73 18.74
C TYR A 580 -3.89 22.60 18.94
N ASP A 581 -3.08 22.74 17.88
CA ASP A 581 -1.94 23.66 17.86
C ASP A 581 -2.22 24.83 16.89
N PRO A 582 -2.40 26.06 17.41
CA PRO A 582 -2.70 27.22 16.57
C PRO A 582 -1.52 27.69 15.72
N SER A 583 -0.28 27.32 16.05
CA SER A 583 0.90 27.72 15.26
C SER A 583 1.01 26.95 13.95
N THR A 584 0.47 25.73 13.91
CA THR A 584 0.48 24.86 12.74
C THR A 584 -0.90 24.61 12.14
N TYR A 585 -1.97 25.18 12.73
CA TYR A 585 -3.36 25.00 12.32
C TYR A 585 -3.75 23.52 12.18
N SER A 586 -3.38 22.72 13.19
CA SER A 586 -3.52 21.27 13.12
C SER A 586 -3.92 20.64 14.43
N TRP A 587 -4.73 19.58 14.35
CA TRP A 587 -4.90 18.61 15.42
C TRP A 587 -3.65 17.73 15.51
N GLN A 588 -3.14 17.54 16.71
CA GLN A 588 -1.94 16.78 17.02
C GLN A 588 -2.28 15.69 18.04
N LEU A 589 -1.79 14.49 17.79
CA LEU A 589 -1.63 13.46 18.79
C LEU A 589 -0.20 13.51 19.30
N VAL A 590 -0.08 13.74 20.60
CA VAL A 590 1.19 13.94 21.29
C VAL A 590 1.36 12.86 22.33
N MET A 591 2.52 12.21 22.31
CA MET A 591 2.89 11.18 23.28
C MET A 591 4.33 11.41 23.75
N PRO A 592 4.59 11.38 25.06
CA PRO A 592 5.94 11.35 25.60
C PRO A 592 6.50 9.93 25.52
N GLU A 593 7.82 9.81 25.39
CA GLU A 593 8.50 8.51 25.35
C GLU A 593 8.49 7.79 26.71
N ARG A 594 8.21 8.51 27.81
CA ARG A 594 8.21 7.99 29.20
C ARG A 594 7.55 8.95 30.16
N ASP A 595 7.07 8.43 31.28
CA ASP A 595 6.51 9.22 32.38
C ASP A 595 7.61 9.74 33.32
N GLU A 596 8.27 10.83 32.91
CA GLU A 596 9.30 11.49 33.71
C GLU A 596 9.14 13.03 33.66
N ALA A 597 9.48 13.71 34.75
CA ALA A 597 9.45 15.17 34.81
C ALA A 597 10.34 15.77 33.71
N GLY A 598 9.75 16.55 32.81
CA GLY A 598 10.44 17.19 31.68
C GLY A 598 10.77 16.25 30.52
N ALA A 599 10.11 15.08 30.43
CA ALA A 599 10.20 14.21 29.25
C ALA A 599 9.81 15.00 27.98
N PRO A 600 10.55 14.83 26.87
CA PRO A 600 10.20 15.49 25.62
C PRO A 600 8.89 14.94 25.07
N GLU A 601 7.98 15.85 24.70
CA GLU A 601 6.77 15.51 23.97
C GLU A 601 7.09 15.26 22.49
N LYS A 602 6.59 14.16 21.93
CA LYS A 602 6.66 13.87 20.50
C LYS A 602 5.28 14.02 19.89
N VAL A 603 5.16 14.88 18.88
CA VAL A 603 3.99 14.87 17.98
C VAL A 603 4.14 13.62 17.12
N VAL A 604 3.41 12.57 17.46
CA VAL A 604 3.45 11.29 16.75
C VAL A 604 2.54 11.31 15.53
N SER A 605 1.48 12.12 15.54
CA SER A 605 0.55 12.20 14.42
C SER A 605 -0.11 13.59 14.36
N ARG A 606 -0.41 14.06 13.14
CA ARG A 606 -1.13 15.32 12.94
C ARG A 606 -2.00 15.33 11.69
N ILE A 607 -3.06 16.13 11.75
CA ILE A 607 -3.97 16.39 10.64
C ILE A 607 -4.35 17.87 10.59
N THR A 608 -4.23 18.47 9.41
CA THR A 608 -4.61 19.87 9.16
C THR A 608 -6.10 19.94 8.85
N GLY A 609 -6.83 20.82 9.53
CA GLY A 609 -8.28 20.93 9.41
C GLY A 609 -8.85 21.59 10.65
N ALA A 610 -8.85 22.93 10.66
CA ALA A 610 -9.34 23.71 11.78
C ALA A 610 -10.51 24.56 11.29
N ASP A 611 -11.72 24.27 11.78
CA ASP A 611 -12.81 25.24 11.78
C ASP A 611 -12.91 25.80 13.20
N GLY A 612 -12.07 26.80 13.50
CA GLY A 612 -12.26 27.61 14.69
C GLY A 612 -13.44 28.56 14.49
N GLY A 613 -14.24 28.77 15.53
CA GLY A 613 -15.17 29.90 15.64
C GLY A 613 -16.62 29.59 15.27
N GLU A 614 -16.90 28.92 14.14
CA GLU A 614 -18.25 28.50 13.74
C GLU A 614 -18.17 27.27 12.81
N GLY A 615 -18.67 26.11 13.24
CA GLY A 615 -18.65 24.86 12.48
C GLY A 615 -19.52 23.77 13.11
N GLN A 616 -19.74 22.66 12.39
CA GLN A 616 -20.55 21.51 12.85
C GLN A 616 -19.83 20.64 13.91
N GLY A 617 -18.60 21.01 14.28
CA GLY A 617 -17.71 20.16 15.08
C GLY A 617 -16.99 19.11 14.23
N HIS A 618 -15.97 18.50 14.82
CA HIS A 618 -15.17 17.44 14.21
C HIS A 618 -15.13 16.21 15.11
N GLN A 619 -15.19 15.03 14.51
CA GLN A 619 -14.90 13.78 15.20
C GLN A 619 -13.39 13.54 15.21
N LEU A 620 -12.79 13.56 16.39
CA LEU A 620 -11.41 13.14 16.61
C LEU A 620 -11.39 11.71 17.14
N THR A 621 -10.51 10.88 16.61
CA THR A 621 -10.34 9.51 17.11
C THR A 621 -8.87 9.09 17.07
N VAL A 622 -8.39 8.51 18.15
CA VAL A 622 -7.08 7.90 18.29
C VAL A 622 -7.26 6.39 18.30
N VAL A 623 -6.52 5.70 17.44
CA VAL A 623 -6.46 4.22 17.41
C VAL A 623 -5.01 3.82 17.61
N TYR A 624 -4.73 3.05 18.66
CA TYR A 624 -3.46 2.36 18.86
C TYR A 624 -3.66 0.87 18.61
N ASP A 625 -2.85 0.30 17.72
CA ASP A 625 -2.80 -1.13 17.45
C ASP A 625 -1.45 -1.70 17.86
N ASP A 626 -1.41 -2.30 19.05
CA ASP A 626 -0.25 -2.95 19.65
C ASP A 626 0.34 -4.05 18.76
N ALA A 627 -0.49 -4.72 17.96
CA ALA A 627 -0.07 -5.72 16.98
C ALA A 627 0.99 -5.21 15.97
N THR A 628 0.97 -3.91 15.70
CA THR A 628 1.81 -3.25 14.70
C THR A 628 2.63 -2.12 15.30
N ASP A 629 2.59 -1.94 16.62
CA ASP A 629 3.12 -0.75 17.28
C ASP A 629 2.70 0.54 16.57
N THR A 630 1.46 0.62 16.05
CA THR A 630 1.04 1.76 15.21
C THR A 630 -0.05 2.56 15.88
N ILE A 631 0.11 3.88 15.90
CA ILE A 631 -0.91 4.82 16.37
C ILE A 631 -1.36 5.77 15.27
N LYS A 632 -2.68 5.98 15.17
CA LYS A 632 -3.34 6.78 14.15
C LYS A 632 -4.25 7.83 14.77
N LEU A 633 -4.26 9.02 14.20
CA LEU A 633 -5.25 10.06 14.46
C LEU A 633 -6.19 10.16 13.25
N TYR A 634 -7.49 10.20 13.53
CA TYR A 634 -8.54 10.40 12.54
C TYR A 634 -9.24 11.72 12.80
N LEU A 635 -9.58 12.41 11.71
CA LEU A 635 -10.46 13.57 11.67
C LEU A 635 -11.64 13.21 10.77
N ASP A 636 -12.85 13.23 11.32
CA ASP A 636 -14.10 12.92 10.61
C ASP A 636 -14.06 11.56 9.88
N GLY A 637 -13.39 10.57 10.50
CA GLY A 637 -13.21 9.23 9.96
C GLY A 637 -12.06 9.07 8.96
N TYR A 638 -11.33 10.14 8.64
CA TYR A 638 -10.21 10.10 7.69
C TYR A 638 -8.86 10.22 8.41
N THR A 639 -7.87 9.48 7.92
CA THR A 639 -6.47 9.57 8.36
C THR A 639 -5.53 9.67 7.17
N SER A 640 -4.25 9.95 7.42
CA SER A 640 -3.22 10.08 6.39
C SER A 640 -1.87 9.60 6.90
N ALA A 641 -0.86 9.48 6.02
CA ALA A 641 0.49 9.08 6.41
C ALA A 641 1.12 10.02 7.46
N THR A 642 0.81 11.32 7.43
CA THR A 642 1.28 12.27 8.47
C THR A 642 0.50 12.18 9.77
N ALA A 643 -0.63 11.46 9.75
CA ALA A 643 -1.48 11.19 10.89
C ALA A 643 -1.31 9.74 11.42
N THR A 644 -0.22 9.06 11.05
CA THR A 644 0.14 7.71 11.49
C THR A 644 1.60 7.69 11.94
N ALA A 645 1.92 6.97 13.02
CA ALA A 645 3.30 6.75 13.43
C ALA A 645 3.49 5.40 14.14
N ASP A 646 4.74 4.94 14.09
CA ASP A 646 5.23 3.84 14.91
C ASP A 646 5.43 4.31 16.36
N LEU A 647 4.94 3.50 17.29
CA LEU A 647 4.99 3.66 18.74
C LEU A 647 5.37 2.33 19.40
N PRO A 648 6.61 1.84 19.19
CA PRO A 648 7.11 0.72 19.96
C PRO A 648 7.33 1.14 21.42
N ASP A 649 7.13 0.21 22.36
CA ASP A 649 7.40 0.40 23.79
C ASP A 649 6.54 1.50 24.46
N GLY A 650 5.26 1.60 24.09
CA GLY A 650 4.28 2.43 24.80
C GLY A 650 4.23 2.10 26.30
N TRP A 651 4.11 3.11 27.16
CA TRP A 651 4.07 2.89 28.61
C TRP A 651 2.62 2.85 29.13
N HIS A 652 2.39 2.00 30.12
CA HIS A 652 1.07 1.83 30.74
C HIS A 652 0.74 3.00 31.68
N SER A 653 -0.33 3.72 31.37
CA SER A 653 -0.84 4.81 32.17
C SER A 653 -1.76 4.35 33.30
N SER A 654 -1.56 4.88 34.50
CA SER A 654 -2.45 4.64 35.65
C SER A 654 -3.31 5.85 36.04
N GLY A 655 -3.13 7.01 35.41
CA GLY A 655 -3.91 8.21 35.73
C GLY A 655 -5.20 8.26 34.92
N ALA A 656 -6.04 9.25 35.22
CA ALA A 656 -7.41 9.31 34.72
C ALA A 656 -7.54 9.88 33.31
N LEU A 657 -8.58 9.46 32.58
CA LEU A 657 -8.96 10.07 31.30
C LEU A 657 -9.48 11.49 31.58
N GLN A 658 -8.92 12.47 30.88
CA GLN A 658 -9.26 13.89 30.97
C GLN A 658 -9.91 14.36 29.67
N ILE A 659 -10.90 15.23 29.83
CA ILE A 659 -11.60 15.91 28.74
C ILE A 659 -11.38 17.40 28.95
N GLY A 660 -10.74 18.07 27.98
CA GLY A 660 -10.57 19.51 27.97
C GLY A 660 -9.30 20.05 28.64
N ARG A 661 -8.34 19.20 29.01
CA ARG A 661 -7.03 19.62 29.55
C ARG A 661 -5.96 18.55 29.37
N GLY A 662 -4.69 18.95 29.50
CA GLY A 662 -3.54 18.04 29.56
C GLY A 662 -2.48 18.53 30.56
N LYS A 663 -1.48 17.69 30.83
CA LYS A 663 -0.31 18.05 31.64
C LYS A 663 0.59 19.03 30.88
N VAL A 664 1.07 20.07 31.54
CA VAL A 664 2.10 21.00 31.04
C VAL A 664 3.18 21.11 32.12
N GLY A 665 4.31 20.42 31.89
CA GLY A 665 5.21 20.07 33.00
C GLY A 665 4.47 19.23 34.05
N ASP A 666 4.78 19.40 35.33
CA ASP A 666 4.12 18.64 36.40
C ASP A 666 2.67 19.11 36.73
N GLY A 667 2.21 20.22 36.12
CA GLY A 667 0.90 20.83 36.36
C GLY A 667 -0.11 20.57 35.25
N TRP A 668 -1.34 21.08 35.43
CA TRP A 668 -2.39 21.07 34.40
C TRP A 668 -2.37 22.37 33.58
N GLY A 669 -2.64 22.25 32.29
CA GLY A 669 -2.72 23.37 31.36
C GLY A 669 -3.41 22.97 30.05
N GLU A 670 -3.19 23.76 28.99
CA GLU A 670 -3.84 23.57 27.68
C GLU A 670 -5.36 23.40 27.80
N TYR A 671 -6.00 24.18 28.67
CA TYR A 671 -7.44 24.13 28.87
C TYR A 671 -8.18 24.48 27.58
N LEU A 672 -9.16 23.64 27.23
CA LEU A 672 -9.96 23.80 26.02
C LEU A 672 -11.00 24.89 26.22
N HIS A 673 -11.01 25.88 25.33
CA HIS A 673 -12.14 26.80 25.16
C HIS A 673 -13.00 26.31 23.99
N GLY A 674 -14.12 25.67 24.31
CA GLY A 674 -14.94 25.02 23.30
C GLY A 674 -15.88 23.96 23.84
N ASP A 675 -16.43 23.20 22.91
CA ASP A 675 -17.49 22.23 23.16
C ASP A 675 -16.97 20.81 22.90
N VAL A 676 -17.36 19.86 23.74
CA VAL A 676 -17.02 18.43 23.60
C VAL A 676 -18.27 17.58 23.78
N ASP A 677 -18.38 16.53 22.97
CA ASP A 677 -19.51 15.63 22.94
C ASP A 677 -19.07 14.20 22.55
N GLU A 678 -19.94 13.22 22.78
CA GLU A 678 -19.80 11.82 22.37
C GLU A 678 -18.40 11.22 22.63
N VAL A 679 -17.93 11.31 23.87
CA VAL A 679 -16.66 10.70 24.27
C VAL A 679 -16.85 9.19 24.33
N GLN A 680 -16.09 8.45 23.52
CA GLN A 680 -16.16 7.00 23.40
C GLN A 680 -14.78 6.38 23.60
N ALA A 681 -14.69 5.30 24.37
CA ALA A 681 -13.47 4.57 24.63
C ALA A 681 -13.67 3.06 24.46
N TYR A 682 -12.71 2.39 23.82
CA TYR A 682 -12.73 0.96 23.53
C TYR A 682 -11.40 0.30 23.91
N ALA A 683 -11.49 -0.91 24.47
CA ALA A 683 -10.38 -1.86 24.51
C ALA A 683 -10.33 -2.55 23.15
N GLY A 684 -9.21 -2.41 22.44
CA GLY A 684 -9.00 -2.89 21.07
C GLY A 684 -8.90 -1.75 20.04
N ALA A 685 -8.18 -2.02 18.96
CA ALA A 685 -8.09 -1.14 17.80
C ALA A 685 -9.33 -1.28 16.91
N LEU A 686 -10.07 -0.21 16.69
CA LEU A 686 -11.18 -0.20 15.73
C LEU A 686 -10.64 -0.18 14.28
N ARG A 687 -11.35 -0.86 13.36
CA ARG A 687 -11.00 -0.84 11.93
C ARG A 687 -11.38 0.49 11.31
N ASP A 688 -10.62 0.93 10.30
CA ASP A 688 -10.87 2.18 9.57
C ASP A 688 -12.33 2.37 9.14
N LYS A 689 -12.98 1.29 8.66
CA LYS A 689 -14.40 1.32 8.23
C LYS A 689 -15.40 1.56 9.37
N ASP A 690 -15.02 1.24 10.60
CA ASP A 690 -15.88 1.36 11.78
C ASP A 690 -15.76 2.77 12.41
N ILE A 691 -14.63 3.47 12.20
CA ILE A 691 -14.35 4.81 12.78
C ILE A 691 -15.36 5.87 12.33
N VAL A 692 -15.79 5.87 11.07
CA VAL A 692 -16.75 6.85 10.51
C VAL A 692 -18.13 6.82 11.17
N SER A 693 -18.39 5.79 11.97
CA SER A 693 -19.66 5.61 12.68
C SER A 693 -19.60 6.00 14.16
N LEU A 694 -18.44 6.44 14.66
CA LEU A 694 -18.29 7.00 16.01
C LEU A 694 -18.80 8.45 16.07
N GLY A 695 -18.83 9.03 17.27
CA GLY A 695 -19.27 10.42 17.48
C GLY A 695 -20.77 10.61 17.26
N ARG A 696 -21.57 9.58 17.58
CA ARG A 696 -23.03 9.59 17.47
C ARG A 696 -23.65 9.11 18.78
N GLU A 697 -24.89 9.49 19.04
CA GLU A 697 -25.65 9.04 20.23
C GLU A 697 -25.74 7.52 20.36
N THR A 698 -25.62 6.80 19.23
CA THR A 698 -25.65 5.34 19.20
C THR A 698 -24.28 4.76 18.89
N ASN A 699 -23.91 3.73 19.63
CA ASN A 699 -22.69 2.99 19.39
C ASN A 699 -22.75 2.24 18.04
N PRO A 700 -21.65 2.21 17.27
CA PRO A 700 -21.60 1.46 16.03
C PRO A 700 -21.75 -0.04 16.27
N CYS A 701 -22.46 -0.72 15.36
CA CYS A 701 -22.46 -2.17 15.31
C CYS A 701 -21.12 -2.65 14.75
N LEU A 702 -20.22 -3.05 15.65
CA LEU A 702 -18.96 -3.70 15.30
C LEU A 702 -19.26 -5.16 14.88
N CYS A 703 -19.46 -5.33 13.58
CA CYS A 703 -19.81 -6.60 12.92
C CYS A 703 -18.59 -7.36 12.40
#